data_AF-A0A7Y5U801-F1
#
_entry.id   AF-A0A7Y5U801-F1
#
_cell.length_a   1.000
_cell.length_b   1.000
_cell.length_c   1.000
_cell.angle_alpha   90.00
_cell.angle_beta   90.00
_cell.angle_gamma   90.00
#
_symmetry.space_group_name_H-M   'P 1'
#
loop_
_entity.id
_entity.type
_entity.pdbx_description
1 polymer ?
#
loop_
_entity_poly.entity_id
_entity_poly.type
_entity_poly.pdbx_seq_one_letter_code
_entity_poly.pdbx_strand_id
1 'polypeptide(L)'
;MPRFERRIPAVAPRGGLNPFTREQLAIPGRPAYDEAVDISLDGVTVATVRSKPGKKPKTKREVFANEEAARGHYATAIRKLSARGYREKRAEPARASSALLVEELLGEASPRFLDELALFSGKKLATIAERWSNDTRPEARRMLLDYVNAGCDRPGHKLLVKRLLSLAEKRQDDELMATFAVAFDRMEKRWLVERESWDWSTREMQKERALVGSPLLVSNVQRDDATVFSTRTRHHLCRRAFRYFRQLAYRDATRYELALAPALARYTDEDLAEPSRFLDAWSLVHVLYWGSDVLIRDPRGIRIASGSALSDLTFSPFKAEIWSRSFDTALDLAESAQSRPVARFAVHLLREHHAPRMKRLSFAIAKRLLGAAHEETRAYMVEQLDDVSDLDKVPVTEWLSLIDGGSLETLPTIVRLFRKHVAPKRLSLEECVTLALSPAGAVAELGLAWVKERAGKGIGSLERQRLLRLLSARAPLVRKAAADYVAELLSQAPEAKPEEVRELLDAGDADVRARGMSLLDEVPRFSKSPVVWASMAESPHNDVREKLVGELFARATQIPRPVHPDGPKLDEGALARLWSTTLLSIHRGGRAKPKALLAMAQTLVEHPARAEDIVPLLRIALRSVRPSERRAALGAVTRAAQASADVRAALSRHLPELDLGSIDTEVVA
;
A
#
# COMPACT_ATOMS: atom_id res chain seq x y z
N MET A 1 -13.35 14.30 -25.91
CA MET A 1 -13.61 13.14 -26.79
C MET A 1 -13.30 13.55 -28.22
N PRO A 2 -12.46 12.81 -28.96
CA PRO A 2 -12.32 13.04 -30.39
C PRO A 2 -13.65 12.73 -31.09
N ARG A 3 -14.11 13.67 -31.90
CA ARG A 3 -15.31 13.58 -32.74
C ARG A 3 -14.88 13.37 -34.17
N PHE A 4 -15.45 12.39 -34.86
CA PHE A 4 -15.13 12.08 -36.25
C PHE A 4 -16.34 12.34 -37.14
N GLU A 5 -16.20 13.17 -38.17
CA GLU A 5 -17.29 13.54 -39.07
C GLU A 5 -17.03 13.07 -40.50
N ARG A 6 -18.08 12.59 -41.16
CA ARG A 6 -18.07 12.22 -42.58
C ARG A 6 -19.29 12.81 -43.27
N ARG A 7 -19.06 13.59 -44.33
CA ARG A 7 -20.14 14.05 -45.21
C ARG A 7 -20.56 12.91 -46.14
N ILE A 8 -21.82 12.52 -46.06
CA ILE A 8 -22.42 11.54 -46.96
C ILE A 8 -23.05 12.32 -48.13
N PRO A 9 -22.66 12.02 -49.38
CA PRO A 9 -23.19 12.75 -50.54
C PRO A 9 -24.68 12.49 -50.72
N ALA A 10 -25.36 13.42 -51.40
CA ALA A 10 -26.74 13.23 -51.78
C ALA A 10 -26.87 12.05 -52.77
N VAL A 11 -27.94 11.27 -52.63
CA VAL A 11 -28.33 10.24 -53.59
C VAL A 11 -29.43 10.82 -54.45
N ALA A 12 -29.21 10.95 -55.75
CA ALA A 12 -30.25 11.40 -56.68
C ALA A 12 -31.44 10.42 -56.67
N PRO A 13 -32.68 10.91 -56.87
CA PRO A 13 -33.83 10.03 -57.05
C PRO A 13 -33.58 9.06 -58.19
N ARG A 14 -34.03 7.81 -58.02
CA ARG A 14 -33.90 6.76 -59.03
C ARG A 14 -35.30 6.31 -59.46
N GLY A 15 -35.55 6.29 -60.76
CA GLY A 15 -36.71 5.63 -61.33
C GLY A 15 -36.41 4.15 -61.54
N GLY A 16 -37.33 3.28 -61.14
CA GLY A 16 -37.31 1.86 -61.47
C GLY A 16 -38.72 1.38 -61.77
N LEU A 17 -38.87 0.29 -62.52
CA LEU A 17 -40.19 -0.33 -62.70
C LEU A 17 -40.42 -1.32 -61.55
N ASN A 18 -41.60 -1.28 -60.94
CA ASN A 18 -42.02 -2.31 -60.00
C ASN A 18 -42.03 -3.66 -60.73
N PRO A 19 -41.27 -4.67 -60.28
CA PRO A 19 -41.17 -5.94 -61.00
C PRO A 19 -42.49 -6.72 -61.04
N PHE A 20 -43.46 -6.40 -60.18
CA PHE A 20 -44.75 -7.08 -60.10
C PHE A 20 -45.87 -6.32 -60.82
N THR A 21 -45.89 -4.98 -60.74
CA THR A 21 -46.97 -4.17 -61.33
C THR A 21 -46.57 -3.45 -62.62
N ARG A 22 -45.28 -3.43 -62.97
CA ARG A 22 -44.68 -2.63 -64.04
C ARG A 22 -44.94 -1.12 -63.94
N GLU A 23 -45.40 -0.63 -62.80
CA GLU A 23 -45.55 0.81 -62.58
C GLU A 23 -44.20 1.46 -62.31
N GLN A 24 -44.06 2.72 -62.74
CA GLN A 24 -42.85 3.50 -62.53
C GLN A 24 -42.75 3.92 -61.06
N LEU A 25 -41.88 3.27 -60.31
CA LEU A 25 -41.53 3.65 -58.94
C LEU A 25 -40.47 4.74 -58.96
N ALA A 26 -40.87 5.93 -58.51
CA ALA A 26 -39.92 6.96 -58.12
C ALA A 26 -39.41 6.65 -56.71
N ILE A 27 -38.17 6.17 -56.60
CA ILE A 27 -37.50 6.07 -55.30
C ILE A 27 -36.94 7.46 -54.99
N PRO A 28 -37.47 8.16 -53.97
CA PRO A 28 -37.01 9.50 -53.64
C PRO A 28 -35.53 9.47 -53.28
N GLY A 29 -34.81 10.49 -53.76
CA GLY A 29 -33.40 10.69 -53.44
C GLY A 29 -33.21 10.97 -51.94
N ARG A 30 -31.96 10.93 -51.49
CA ARG A 30 -31.59 11.27 -50.11
C ARG A 30 -30.71 12.52 -50.12
N PRO A 31 -31.00 13.56 -49.32
CA PRO A 31 -30.14 14.73 -49.23
C PRO A 31 -28.78 14.36 -48.62
N ALA A 32 -27.77 15.18 -48.90
CA ALA A 32 -26.47 15.06 -48.25
C ALA A 32 -26.63 15.32 -46.74
N TYR A 33 -25.86 14.62 -45.92
CA TYR A 33 -25.90 14.80 -44.47
C TYR A 33 -24.55 14.46 -43.84
N ASP A 34 -24.25 15.06 -42.70
CA ASP A 34 -23.05 14.77 -41.93
C ASP A 34 -23.33 13.68 -40.90
N GLU A 35 -22.46 12.68 -40.86
CA GLU A 35 -22.46 11.65 -39.83
C GLU A 35 -21.33 11.90 -38.86
N ALA A 36 -21.63 11.86 -37.56
CA ALA A 36 -20.64 12.01 -36.50
C ALA A 36 -20.46 10.72 -35.69
N VAL A 37 -19.22 10.44 -35.31
CA VAL A 37 -18.85 9.36 -34.40
C VAL A 37 -17.95 9.93 -33.31
N ASP A 38 -18.43 9.95 -32.08
CA ASP A 38 -17.63 10.28 -30.92
C ASP A 38 -17.07 8.97 -30.35
N ILE A 39 -15.76 8.93 -30.10
CA ILE A 39 -15.12 7.77 -29.47
C ILE A 39 -14.38 8.21 -28.21
N SER A 40 -14.50 7.45 -27.13
CA SER A 40 -13.76 7.68 -25.88
C SER A 40 -13.15 6.39 -25.36
N LEU A 41 -12.02 6.56 -24.69
CA LEU A 41 -11.36 5.54 -23.89
C LEU A 41 -11.37 6.04 -22.44
N ASP A 42 -11.92 5.26 -21.54
CA ASP A 42 -11.99 5.53 -20.11
C ASP A 42 -11.56 4.28 -19.34
N GLY A 43 -10.28 4.25 -18.93
CA GLY A 43 -9.61 3.07 -18.40
C GLY A 43 -9.77 1.86 -19.33
N VAL A 44 -10.49 0.84 -18.85
CA VAL A 44 -10.75 -0.41 -19.58
C VAL A 44 -11.97 -0.36 -20.51
N THR A 45 -12.64 0.78 -20.64
CA THR A 45 -13.89 0.91 -21.41
C THR A 45 -13.68 1.76 -22.68
N VAL A 46 -14.11 1.24 -23.82
CA VAL A 46 -14.23 2.01 -25.07
C VAL A 46 -15.70 2.29 -25.36
N ALA A 47 -16.06 3.56 -25.47
CA ALA A 47 -17.40 3.98 -25.86
C ALA A 47 -17.37 4.61 -27.26
N THR A 48 -18.30 4.21 -28.12
CA THR A 48 -18.52 4.81 -29.44
C THR A 48 -19.96 5.30 -29.54
N VAL A 49 -20.16 6.59 -29.77
CA VAL A 49 -21.48 7.21 -29.98
C VAL A 49 -21.59 7.61 -31.44
N ARG A 50 -22.56 7.01 -32.15
CA ARG A 50 -22.81 7.31 -33.56
C ARG A 50 -24.07 8.15 -33.71
N SER A 51 -23.91 9.33 -34.28
CA SER A 51 -24.98 10.34 -34.43
C SER A 51 -25.29 10.55 -35.92
N LYS A 52 -26.58 10.45 -36.28
CA LYS A 52 -27.11 10.72 -37.62
C LYS A 52 -28.23 11.75 -37.53
N PRO A 53 -28.33 12.71 -38.47
CA PRO A 53 -29.43 13.67 -38.49
C PRO A 53 -30.79 12.98 -38.49
N GLY A 54 -31.70 13.43 -37.63
CA GLY A 54 -33.05 12.88 -37.48
C GLY A 54 -33.13 11.52 -36.78
N LYS A 55 -32.04 10.98 -36.22
CA LYS A 55 -32.05 9.71 -35.45
C LYS A 55 -31.45 9.90 -34.06
N LYS A 56 -32.00 9.19 -33.07
CA LYS A 56 -31.41 9.12 -31.72
C LYS A 56 -29.98 8.55 -31.83
N PRO A 57 -28.98 9.16 -31.18
CA PRO A 57 -27.61 8.63 -31.15
C PRO A 57 -27.57 7.19 -30.66
N LYS A 58 -26.73 6.35 -31.28
CA LYS A 58 -26.51 4.97 -30.86
C LYS A 58 -25.18 4.88 -30.12
N THR A 59 -25.22 4.49 -28.85
CA THR A 59 -24.04 4.28 -28.01
C THR A 59 -23.71 2.80 -27.94
N LYS A 60 -22.45 2.45 -28.22
CA LYS A 60 -21.88 1.13 -27.97
C LYS A 60 -20.79 1.28 -26.91
N ARG A 61 -20.85 0.51 -25.84
CA ARG A 61 -19.80 0.44 -24.80
C ARG A 61 -19.24 -0.97 -24.78
N GLU A 62 -17.92 -1.08 -24.82
CA GLU A 62 -17.18 -2.34 -24.77
C GLU A 62 -16.18 -2.25 -23.61
N VAL A 63 -16.24 -3.22 -22.69
CA VAL A 63 -15.34 -3.32 -21.53
C VAL A 63 -14.33 -4.42 -21.84
N PHE A 64 -13.05 -4.11 -21.63
CA PHE A 64 -11.93 -5.02 -21.92
C PHE A 64 -11.30 -5.53 -20.62
N ALA A 65 -10.56 -6.63 -20.73
CA ALA A 65 -9.92 -7.27 -19.58
C ALA A 65 -8.85 -6.37 -18.91
N ASN A 66 -8.23 -5.49 -19.68
CA ASN A 66 -7.23 -4.53 -19.21
C ASN A 66 -7.19 -3.30 -20.13
N GLU A 67 -6.48 -2.26 -19.67
CA GLU A 67 -6.39 -0.98 -20.38
C GLU A 67 -5.63 -1.11 -21.71
N GLU A 68 -4.66 -2.01 -21.80
CA GLU A 68 -3.90 -2.27 -23.03
C GLU A 68 -4.81 -2.80 -24.15
N ALA A 69 -5.67 -3.76 -23.84
CA ALA A 69 -6.67 -4.30 -24.77
C ALA A 69 -7.69 -3.22 -25.19
N ALA A 70 -8.14 -2.39 -24.23
CA ALA A 70 -9.03 -1.27 -24.53
C ALA A 70 -8.37 -0.26 -25.47
N ARG A 71 -7.10 0.10 -25.24
CA ARG A 71 -6.30 0.95 -26.12
C ARG A 71 -6.15 0.32 -27.51
N GLY A 72 -5.82 -0.97 -27.60
CA GLY A 72 -5.72 -1.70 -28.88
C GLY A 72 -7.03 -1.68 -29.69
N HIS A 73 -8.17 -1.84 -29.02
CA HIS A 73 -9.47 -1.74 -29.66
C HIS A 73 -9.81 -0.31 -30.10
N TYR A 74 -9.59 0.67 -29.23
CA TYR A 74 -9.78 2.09 -29.51
C TYR A 74 -8.93 2.54 -30.71
N ALA A 75 -7.67 2.09 -30.76
CA ALA A 75 -6.77 2.27 -31.90
C ALA A 75 -7.37 1.79 -33.22
N THR A 76 -7.84 0.55 -33.20
CA THR A 76 -8.41 -0.13 -34.37
C THR A 76 -9.70 0.55 -34.82
N ALA A 77 -10.54 1.00 -33.88
CA ALA A 77 -11.76 1.72 -34.18
C ALA A 77 -11.48 3.05 -34.90
N ILE A 78 -10.50 3.84 -34.43
CA ILE A 78 -10.09 5.08 -35.10
C ILE A 78 -9.57 4.80 -36.51
N ARG A 79 -8.68 3.82 -36.69
CA ARG A 79 -8.19 3.44 -38.03
C ARG A 79 -9.32 3.05 -38.97
N LYS A 80 -10.31 2.29 -38.49
CA LYS A 80 -11.51 1.91 -39.26
C LYS A 80 -12.36 3.13 -39.63
N LEU A 81 -12.49 4.13 -38.75
CA LEU A 81 -13.18 5.38 -39.06
C LEU A 81 -12.43 6.18 -40.14
N SER A 82 -11.12 6.37 -39.99
CA SER A 82 -10.31 7.07 -40.99
C SER A 82 -10.34 6.37 -42.36
N ALA A 83 -10.22 5.03 -42.40
CA ALA A 83 -10.32 4.25 -43.64
C ALA A 83 -11.71 4.38 -44.32
N ARG A 84 -12.76 4.65 -43.54
CA ARG A 84 -14.11 4.93 -44.05
C ARG A 84 -14.29 6.40 -44.46
N GLY A 85 -13.25 7.22 -44.46
CA GLY A 85 -13.31 8.63 -44.87
C GLY A 85 -13.87 9.58 -43.80
N TYR A 86 -13.97 9.16 -42.53
CA TYR A 86 -14.26 10.09 -41.45
C TYR A 86 -13.02 10.96 -41.16
N ARG A 87 -13.24 12.23 -40.85
CA ARG A 87 -12.22 13.20 -40.46
C ARG A 87 -12.44 13.61 -39.01
N GLU A 88 -11.38 13.67 -38.22
CA GLU A 88 -11.49 14.17 -36.86
C GLU A 88 -11.88 15.65 -36.87
N LYS A 89 -13.06 15.97 -36.34
CA LYS A 89 -13.49 17.33 -36.03
C LYS A 89 -12.88 17.70 -34.67
N ARG A 90 -11.95 18.63 -34.70
CA ARG A 90 -11.39 19.21 -33.47
C ARG A 90 -12.35 20.25 -32.94
N ALA A 91 -12.47 20.32 -31.62
CA ALA A 91 -13.17 21.43 -30.98
C ALA A 91 -12.41 22.72 -31.37
N GLU A 92 -13.12 23.66 -31.98
CA GLU A 92 -12.58 25.02 -32.10
C GLU A 92 -12.41 25.58 -30.68
N PRO A 93 -11.24 26.18 -30.36
CA PRO A 93 -11.07 26.78 -29.06
C PRO A 93 -12.14 27.86 -28.88
N ALA A 94 -12.86 27.81 -27.75
CA ALA A 94 -14.00 28.71 -27.48
C ALA A 94 -13.63 30.21 -27.48
N ARG A 95 -12.34 30.52 -27.38
CA ARG A 95 -11.79 31.87 -27.47
C ARG A 95 -10.38 31.80 -28.07
N ALA A 96 -10.15 32.52 -29.17
CA ALA A 96 -8.81 32.74 -29.69
C ALA A 96 -8.17 33.93 -28.95
N SER A 97 -6.99 33.73 -28.37
CA SER A 97 -6.22 34.84 -27.80
C SER A 97 -5.62 35.73 -28.91
N SER A 98 -5.21 36.96 -28.58
CA SER A 98 -4.62 37.90 -29.54
C SER A 98 -3.09 37.92 -29.41
N ALA A 99 -2.38 38.08 -30.53
CA ALA A 99 -0.92 38.16 -30.52
C ALA A 99 -0.40 39.32 -29.65
N LEU A 100 -1.13 40.45 -29.65
CA LEU A 100 -0.80 41.63 -28.86
C LEU A 100 -0.88 41.34 -27.35
N LEU A 101 -1.96 40.68 -26.91
CA LEU A 101 -2.12 40.30 -25.50
C LEU A 101 -1.01 39.35 -25.05
N VAL A 102 -0.66 38.36 -25.88
CA VAL A 102 0.43 37.42 -25.58
C VAL A 102 1.78 38.15 -25.47
N GLU A 103 2.05 39.12 -26.32
CA GLU A 103 3.29 39.91 -26.26
C GLU A 103 3.34 40.90 -25.08
N GLU A 104 2.20 41.46 -24.69
CA GLU A 104 2.05 42.32 -23.51
C GLU A 104 2.28 41.52 -22.23
N LEU A 105 1.61 40.38 -22.07
CA LEU A 105 1.78 39.49 -20.91
C LEU A 105 3.20 38.94 -20.80
N LEU A 106 3.87 38.65 -21.92
CA LEU A 106 5.30 38.32 -21.92
C LEU A 106 6.14 39.53 -21.46
N GLY A 107 5.84 40.72 -21.98
CA GLY A 107 6.50 41.97 -21.58
C GLY A 107 6.39 42.25 -20.08
N GLU A 108 5.26 41.92 -19.47
CA GLU A 108 5.00 42.06 -18.03
C GLU A 108 5.52 40.89 -17.18
N ALA A 109 5.98 39.80 -17.82
CA ALA A 109 6.24 38.52 -17.16
C ALA A 109 5.05 38.02 -16.31
N SER A 110 3.84 38.24 -16.82
CA SER A 110 2.59 37.91 -16.14
C SER A 110 2.37 36.40 -16.03
N PRO A 111 1.93 35.86 -14.87
CA PRO A 111 1.66 34.43 -14.72
C PRO A 111 0.56 33.91 -15.66
N ARG A 112 -0.30 34.80 -16.19
CA ARG A 112 -1.34 34.47 -17.17
C ARG A 112 -0.80 34.19 -18.58
N PHE A 113 0.47 34.50 -18.82
CA PHE A 113 1.08 34.40 -20.14
C PHE A 113 0.96 32.99 -20.74
N LEU A 114 1.22 31.93 -19.96
CA LEU A 114 1.18 30.55 -20.47
C LEU A 114 -0.23 30.09 -20.84
N ASP A 115 -1.25 30.55 -20.10
CA ASP A 115 -2.65 30.25 -20.36
C ASP A 115 -3.11 30.88 -21.67
N GLU A 116 -2.81 32.18 -21.85
CA GLU A 116 -3.15 32.90 -23.09
C GLU A 116 -2.33 32.40 -24.29
N LEU A 117 -1.06 32.06 -24.08
CA LEU A 117 -0.23 31.45 -25.11
C LEU A 117 -0.80 30.11 -25.58
N ALA A 118 -1.35 29.29 -24.67
CA ALA A 118 -1.98 28.01 -25.02
C ALA A 118 -3.25 28.16 -25.88
N LEU A 119 -3.92 29.33 -25.81
CA LEU A 119 -5.09 29.67 -26.62
C LEU A 119 -4.72 30.33 -27.97
N PHE A 120 -3.46 30.71 -28.16
CA PHE A 120 -3.01 31.40 -29.36
C PHE A 120 -2.42 30.43 -30.39
N SER A 121 -2.85 30.55 -31.65
CA SER A 121 -2.26 29.80 -32.77
C SER A 121 -1.98 30.73 -33.95
N GLY A 122 -0.82 30.57 -34.60
CA GLY A 122 -0.48 31.35 -35.78
C GLY A 122 1.02 31.49 -36.03
N LYS A 123 1.37 32.00 -37.21
CA LYS A 123 2.78 32.18 -37.64
C LYS A 123 3.54 33.18 -36.75
N LYS A 124 2.84 34.13 -36.10
CA LYS A 124 3.41 35.10 -35.15
C LYS A 124 4.00 34.46 -33.90
N LEU A 125 3.64 33.21 -33.57
CA LEU A 125 4.32 32.48 -32.49
C LEU A 125 5.84 32.35 -32.70
N ALA A 126 6.31 32.38 -33.96
CA ALA A 126 7.74 32.32 -34.25
C ALA A 126 8.50 33.60 -33.82
N THR A 127 7.87 34.77 -33.87
CA THR A 127 8.51 36.05 -33.48
C THR A 127 8.65 36.18 -31.97
N ILE A 128 7.71 35.61 -31.22
CA ILE A 128 7.76 35.54 -29.75
C ILE A 128 8.99 34.75 -29.26
N ALA A 129 9.40 33.71 -30.00
CA ALA A 129 10.49 32.81 -29.59
C ALA A 129 11.81 33.54 -29.30
N GLU A 130 12.18 34.51 -30.13
CA GLU A 130 13.45 35.25 -29.98
C GLU A 130 13.40 36.19 -28.79
N ARG A 131 12.32 36.97 -28.66
CA ARG A 131 12.11 37.88 -27.54
C ARG A 131 12.09 37.11 -26.22
N TRP A 132 11.32 36.03 -26.16
CA TRP A 132 11.20 35.22 -24.94
C TRP A 132 12.51 34.54 -24.58
N SER A 133 13.22 33.95 -25.56
CA SER A 133 14.52 33.33 -25.30
C SER A 133 15.55 34.36 -24.83
N ASN A 134 15.51 35.61 -25.32
CA ASN A 134 16.39 36.71 -24.89
C ASN A 134 16.03 37.32 -23.53
N ASP A 135 14.88 36.97 -22.95
CA ASP A 135 14.43 37.55 -21.70
C ASP A 135 15.19 36.93 -20.52
N THR A 136 16.00 37.75 -19.85
CA THR A 136 16.86 37.31 -18.74
C THR A 136 16.16 37.36 -17.39
N ARG A 137 14.89 37.80 -17.32
CA ARG A 137 14.15 37.87 -16.05
C ARG A 137 13.89 36.45 -15.51
N PRO A 138 14.10 36.17 -14.21
CA PRO A 138 13.88 34.85 -13.63
C PRO A 138 12.47 34.29 -13.88
N GLU A 139 11.45 35.14 -13.87
CA GLU A 139 10.06 34.77 -14.11
C GLU A 139 9.87 34.31 -15.56
N ALA A 140 10.38 35.08 -16.53
CA ALA A 140 10.32 34.75 -17.95
C ALA A 140 11.06 33.45 -18.26
N ARG A 141 12.20 33.23 -17.60
CA ARG A 141 12.95 31.98 -17.66
C ARG A 141 12.14 30.81 -17.12
N ARG A 142 11.56 30.94 -15.93
CA ARG A 142 10.70 29.90 -15.34
C ARG A 142 9.51 29.57 -16.24
N MET A 143 8.82 30.58 -16.75
CA MET A 143 7.72 30.36 -17.71
C MET A 143 8.16 29.60 -18.96
N LEU A 144 9.37 29.86 -19.48
CA LEU A 144 9.92 29.14 -20.64
C LEU A 144 10.13 27.66 -20.33
N LEU A 145 10.72 27.36 -19.18
CA LEU A 145 10.93 25.98 -18.73
C LEU A 145 9.59 25.28 -18.48
N ASP A 146 8.64 25.95 -17.83
CA ASP A 146 7.29 25.43 -17.57
C ASP A 146 6.52 25.16 -18.86
N TYR A 147 6.64 26.04 -19.84
CA TYR A 147 6.05 25.84 -21.17
C TYR A 147 6.55 24.57 -21.85
N VAL A 148 7.86 24.36 -21.86
CA VAL A 148 8.47 23.17 -22.46
C VAL A 148 8.10 21.91 -21.67
N ASN A 149 8.17 21.99 -20.33
CA ASN A 149 7.88 20.88 -19.43
C ASN A 149 6.42 20.41 -19.52
N ALA A 150 5.47 21.34 -19.68
CA ALA A 150 4.06 21.03 -19.89
C ALA A 150 3.76 20.40 -21.27
N GLY A 151 4.75 20.27 -22.14
CA GLY A 151 4.68 19.51 -23.39
C GLY A 151 4.74 20.39 -24.64
N CYS A 152 5.52 19.92 -25.60
CA CYS A 152 5.82 20.65 -26.83
C CYS A 152 4.83 20.41 -27.99
N ASP A 153 3.92 19.44 -27.88
CA ASP A 153 3.06 19.00 -28.99
C ASP A 153 1.70 19.74 -29.06
N ARG A 154 1.68 21.02 -28.68
CA ARG A 154 0.47 21.84 -28.66
C ARG A 154 0.05 22.24 -30.09
N PRO A 155 -1.24 22.17 -30.44
CA PRO A 155 -1.73 22.59 -31.76
C PRO A 155 -1.33 24.03 -32.11
N GLY A 156 -0.59 24.21 -33.21
CA GLY A 156 -0.16 25.52 -33.72
C GLY A 156 1.22 25.98 -33.23
N HIS A 157 1.82 25.29 -32.25
CA HIS A 157 3.06 25.72 -31.60
C HIS A 157 4.34 25.16 -32.23
N LYS A 158 4.22 24.35 -33.28
CA LYS A 158 5.34 23.69 -33.97
C LYS A 158 6.49 24.64 -34.33
N LEU A 159 6.19 25.83 -34.85
CA LEU A 159 7.20 26.81 -35.24
C LEU A 159 7.91 27.42 -34.02
N LEU A 160 7.15 27.76 -32.98
CA LEU A 160 7.70 28.28 -31.71
C LEU A 160 8.67 27.28 -31.09
N VAL A 161 8.25 26.02 -30.92
CA VAL A 161 9.10 24.97 -30.34
C VAL A 161 10.37 24.76 -31.15
N LYS A 162 10.28 24.68 -32.48
CA LYS A 162 11.46 24.53 -33.35
C LYS A 162 12.42 25.73 -33.22
N ARG A 163 11.88 26.95 -33.13
CA ARG A 163 12.70 28.17 -33.00
C ARG A 163 13.36 28.23 -31.62
N LEU A 164 12.62 27.97 -30.55
CA LEU A 164 13.15 27.89 -29.18
C LEU A 164 14.25 26.83 -29.06
N LEU A 165 14.03 25.62 -29.58
CA LEU A 165 15.05 24.56 -29.58
C LEU A 165 16.32 25.01 -30.32
N SER A 166 16.17 25.63 -31.50
CA SER A 166 17.31 26.11 -32.27
C SER A 166 18.05 27.26 -31.59
N LEU A 167 17.35 28.14 -30.87
CA LEU A 167 17.94 29.23 -30.10
C LEU A 167 18.68 28.70 -28.86
N ALA A 168 18.08 27.74 -28.16
CA ALA A 168 18.70 27.04 -27.03
C ALA A 168 20.00 26.36 -27.46
N GLU A 169 19.98 25.60 -28.55
CA GLU A 169 21.16 24.94 -29.12
C GLU A 169 22.25 25.95 -29.52
N LYS A 170 21.87 27.05 -30.20
CA LYS A 170 22.80 28.11 -30.63
C LYS A 170 23.50 28.79 -29.45
N ARG A 171 22.76 29.02 -28.35
CA ARG A 171 23.28 29.65 -27.13
C ARG A 171 23.96 28.66 -26.20
N GLN A 172 23.88 27.37 -26.52
CA GLN A 172 24.31 26.29 -25.65
C GLN A 172 23.62 26.40 -24.27
N ASP A 173 22.30 26.59 -24.28
CA ASP A 173 21.48 26.70 -23.08
C ASP A 173 21.15 25.31 -22.54
N ASP A 174 22.02 24.81 -21.66
CA ASP A 174 22.00 23.44 -21.17
C ASP A 174 20.70 23.06 -20.45
N GLU A 175 20.21 23.93 -19.57
CA GLU A 175 19.00 23.69 -18.80
C GLU A 175 17.76 23.63 -19.70
N LEU A 176 17.66 24.52 -20.70
CA LEU A 176 16.55 24.49 -21.64
C LEU A 176 16.65 23.28 -22.58
N MET A 177 17.85 22.92 -23.02
CA MET A 177 18.09 21.70 -23.79
C MET A 177 17.74 20.44 -23.00
N ALA A 178 18.00 20.43 -21.69
CA ALA A 178 17.66 19.33 -20.78
C ALA A 178 16.14 19.20 -20.66
N THR A 179 15.45 20.33 -20.48
CA THR A 179 13.99 20.37 -20.43
C THR A 179 13.37 19.92 -21.75
N PHE A 180 13.96 20.27 -22.90
CA PHE A 180 13.54 19.76 -24.20
C PHE A 180 13.74 18.25 -24.35
N ALA A 181 14.85 17.69 -23.87
CA ALA A 181 15.09 16.25 -23.95
C ALA A 181 13.98 15.47 -23.24
N VAL A 182 13.64 15.84 -22.01
CA VAL A 182 12.57 15.23 -21.22
C VAL A 182 11.21 15.46 -21.88
N ALA A 183 10.91 16.70 -22.27
CA ALA A 183 9.63 17.01 -22.90
C ALA A 183 9.42 16.24 -24.21
N PHE A 184 10.49 16.04 -25.00
CA PHE A 184 10.40 15.29 -26.25
C PHE A 184 10.26 13.79 -26.04
N ASP A 185 10.96 13.24 -25.05
CA ASP A 185 10.82 11.85 -24.62
C ASP A 185 9.36 11.53 -24.20
N ARG A 186 8.66 12.49 -23.60
CA ARG A 186 7.22 12.39 -23.24
C ARG A 186 6.25 12.51 -24.42
N MET A 187 6.69 13.02 -25.58
CA MET A 187 5.77 13.28 -26.72
C MET A 187 5.37 12.01 -27.46
N GLU A 188 6.28 11.04 -27.56
CA GLU A 188 5.99 9.79 -28.28
C GLU A 188 5.21 8.85 -27.36
N LYS A 189 4.17 8.23 -27.93
CA LYS A 189 3.31 7.31 -27.20
C LYS A 189 3.05 6.11 -28.10
N ARG A 190 4.04 5.24 -28.25
CA ARG A 190 3.85 3.92 -28.86
C ARG A 190 3.05 3.06 -27.89
N TRP A 191 2.16 2.25 -28.45
CA TRP A 191 1.35 1.31 -27.69
C TRP A 191 1.91 -0.08 -27.90
N LEU A 192 2.04 -0.83 -26.82
CA LEU A 192 2.27 -2.26 -26.91
C LEU A 192 0.94 -2.89 -27.32
N VAL A 193 0.93 -3.58 -28.46
CA VAL A 193 -0.25 -4.25 -28.97
C VAL A 193 0.12 -5.66 -29.41
N GLU A 194 -0.78 -6.61 -29.19
CA GLU A 194 -0.70 -7.91 -29.86
C GLU A 194 -0.98 -7.72 -31.34
N ARG A 195 -0.04 -8.18 -32.17
CA ARG A 195 -0.14 -8.18 -33.61
C ARG A 195 0.07 -9.60 -34.09
N GLU A 196 -0.81 -10.03 -34.99
CA GLU A 196 -0.54 -11.23 -35.76
C GLU A 196 0.39 -10.87 -36.92
N SER A 197 1.54 -11.53 -36.94
CA SER A 197 2.53 -11.43 -38.01
C SER A 197 2.59 -12.78 -38.72
N TRP A 198 2.55 -12.75 -40.05
CA TRP A 198 2.74 -13.95 -40.84
C TRP A 198 4.23 -14.21 -40.99
N ASP A 199 4.70 -15.29 -40.39
CA ASP A 199 6.07 -15.75 -40.56
C ASP A 199 6.15 -16.53 -41.88
N TRP A 200 6.78 -15.92 -42.88
CA TRP A 200 6.93 -16.51 -44.21
C TRP A 200 7.77 -17.78 -44.23
N SER A 201 8.64 -18.00 -43.23
CA SER A 201 9.51 -19.17 -43.15
C SER A 201 8.74 -20.41 -42.68
N THR A 202 7.90 -20.24 -41.66
CA THR A 202 7.08 -21.31 -41.07
C THR A 202 5.70 -21.42 -41.73
N ARG A 203 5.27 -20.39 -42.48
CA ARG A 203 3.91 -20.26 -43.03
C ARG A 203 2.84 -20.35 -41.93
N GLU A 204 3.13 -19.77 -40.77
CA GLU A 204 2.20 -19.73 -39.65
C GLU A 204 1.94 -18.28 -39.21
N MET A 205 0.74 -18.06 -38.67
CA MET A 205 0.39 -16.80 -38.01
C MET A 205 0.98 -16.83 -36.60
N GLN A 206 1.96 -15.98 -36.34
CA GLN A 206 2.54 -15.79 -35.00
C GLN A 206 1.92 -14.57 -34.33
N LYS A 207 1.53 -14.72 -33.06
CA LYS A 207 1.13 -13.59 -32.23
C LYS A 207 2.37 -13.00 -31.58
N GLU A 208 2.76 -11.81 -32.01
CA GLU A 208 3.85 -11.04 -31.42
C GLU A 208 3.30 -9.81 -30.68
N ARG A 209 3.93 -9.43 -29.57
CA ARG A 209 3.68 -8.11 -28.96
C ARG A 209 4.61 -7.10 -29.62
N ALA A 210 4.03 -6.12 -30.31
CA ALA A 210 4.78 -5.11 -31.04
C ALA A 210 4.47 -3.71 -30.52
N LEU A 211 5.48 -2.85 -30.48
CA LEU A 211 5.29 -1.42 -30.28
C LEU A 211 4.79 -0.78 -31.57
N VAL A 212 3.57 -0.25 -31.54
CA VAL A 212 2.95 0.41 -32.68
C VAL A 212 2.71 1.88 -32.34
N GLY A 213 3.03 2.78 -33.28
CA GLY A 213 2.73 4.21 -33.11
C GLY A 213 1.26 4.43 -32.78
N SER A 214 0.98 5.31 -31.82
CA SER A 214 -0.40 5.65 -31.46
C SER A 214 -1.17 6.09 -32.71
N PRO A 215 -2.34 5.51 -33.00
CA PRO A 215 -3.13 5.90 -34.17
C PRO A 215 -3.78 7.27 -34.02
N LEU A 216 -3.78 7.86 -32.81
CA LEU A 216 -4.11 9.26 -32.62
C LEU A 216 -3.04 10.18 -33.21
N LEU A 217 -1.81 9.68 -33.31
CA LEU A 217 -0.71 10.38 -33.97
C LEU A 217 -0.85 10.16 -35.47
N VAL A 218 -1.44 11.15 -36.14
CA VAL A 218 -1.73 11.06 -37.58
C VAL A 218 -0.42 10.91 -38.36
N SER A 219 -0.17 9.70 -38.87
CA SER A 219 1.10 9.33 -39.48
C SER A 219 1.35 10.00 -40.83
N ASN A 220 0.30 10.46 -41.53
CA ASN A 220 0.37 10.97 -42.91
C ASN A 220 -0.59 12.13 -43.20
N VAL A 221 -0.60 13.21 -42.40
CA VAL A 221 -1.12 14.48 -42.94
C VAL A 221 -0.02 15.10 -43.80
N GLN A 222 -0.05 14.83 -45.10
CA GLN A 222 0.75 15.53 -46.13
C GLN A 222 0.32 16.99 -46.30
N ARG A 223 0.02 17.74 -45.23
CA ARG A 223 -0.34 19.15 -45.32
C ARG A 223 0.54 19.97 -44.40
N ASP A 224 1.10 21.04 -44.94
CA ASP A 224 1.87 22.05 -44.20
C ASP A 224 1.06 22.68 -43.04
N ASP A 225 -0.27 22.49 -43.03
CA ASP A 225 -1.20 22.96 -42.00
C ASP A 225 -1.33 22.03 -40.78
N ALA A 226 -0.52 20.96 -40.68
CA ALA A 226 -0.55 20.08 -39.51
C ALA A 226 -0.20 20.86 -38.23
N THR A 227 -1.19 21.01 -37.34
CA THR A 227 -1.05 21.78 -36.09
C THR A 227 -0.14 21.10 -35.07
N VAL A 228 0.09 19.79 -35.17
CA VAL A 228 0.89 18.98 -34.24
C VAL A 228 2.10 18.37 -34.96
N PHE A 229 3.09 17.88 -34.20
CA PHE A 229 4.23 17.21 -34.80
C PHE A 229 3.85 15.86 -35.42
N SER A 230 4.47 15.51 -36.55
CA SER A 230 4.41 14.13 -37.07
C SER A 230 5.33 13.23 -36.25
N THR A 231 5.06 11.92 -36.22
CA THR A 231 5.94 10.93 -35.55
C THR A 231 7.40 11.04 -36.00
N ARG A 232 7.64 11.21 -37.32
CA ARG A 232 8.99 11.44 -37.85
C ARG A 232 9.64 12.69 -37.27
N THR A 233 8.87 13.77 -37.09
CA THR A 233 9.36 15.01 -36.49
C THR A 233 9.63 14.82 -35.00
N ARG A 234 8.75 14.14 -34.24
CA ARG A 234 8.99 13.82 -32.83
C ARG A 234 10.30 13.06 -32.65
N HIS A 235 10.48 11.95 -33.37
CA HIS A 235 11.74 11.19 -33.33
C HIS A 235 12.96 12.02 -33.73
N HIS A 236 12.83 12.91 -34.72
CA HIS A 236 13.90 13.83 -35.08
C HIS A 236 14.25 14.78 -33.93
N LEU A 237 13.25 15.33 -33.24
CA LEU A 237 13.43 16.24 -32.11
C LEU A 237 14.10 15.52 -30.91
N CYS A 238 13.64 14.33 -30.53
CA CYS A 238 14.28 13.52 -29.48
C CYS A 238 15.76 13.27 -29.81
N ARG A 239 16.04 12.82 -31.04
CA ARG A 239 17.43 12.60 -31.50
C ARG A 239 18.26 13.87 -31.54
N ARG A 240 17.67 15.01 -31.92
CA ARG A 240 18.37 16.29 -31.98
C ARG A 240 18.74 16.77 -30.58
N ALA A 241 17.81 16.70 -29.63
CA ALA A 241 18.07 17.03 -28.23
C ALA A 241 19.18 16.13 -27.65
N PHE A 242 19.09 14.81 -27.82
CA PHE A 242 20.16 13.93 -27.34
C PHE A 242 21.50 14.14 -28.06
N ARG A 243 21.50 14.48 -29.35
CA ARG A 243 22.73 14.78 -30.10
C ARG A 243 23.49 15.97 -29.50
N TYR A 244 22.78 16.98 -29.01
CA TYR A 244 23.40 18.11 -28.31
C TYR A 244 24.22 17.61 -27.11
N PHE A 245 23.61 16.82 -26.23
CA PHE A 245 24.29 16.23 -25.06
C PHE A 245 25.42 15.30 -25.46
N ARG A 246 25.23 14.51 -26.53
CA ARG A 246 26.30 13.66 -27.06
C ARG A 246 27.51 14.48 -27.49
N GLN A 247 27.31 15.57 -28.20
CA GLN A 247 28.39 16.48 -28.60
C GLN A 247 29.02 17.17 -27.40
N LEU A 248 28.20 17.56 -26.42
CA LEU A 248 28.66 18.17 -25.17
C LEU A 248 29.61 17.23 -24.42
N ALA A 249 29.26 15.95 -24.27
CA ALA A 249 30.10 14.95 -23.59
C ALA A 249 31.50 14.79 -24.21
N TYR A 250 31.63 14.97 -25.53
CA TYR A 250 32.94 14.91 -26.20
C TYR A 250 33.76 16.19 -26.06
N ARG A 251 33.10 17.34 -25.85
CA ARG A 251 33.76 18.65 -25.77
C ARG A 251 34.09 19.05 -24.34
N ASP A 252 33.16 18.76 -23.42
CA ASP A 252 33.20 19.21 -22.03
C ASP A 252 32.43 18.20 -21.15
N ALA A 253 33.18 17.31 -20.51
CA ALA A 253 32.64 16.24 -19.70
C ALA A 253 31.90 16.76 -18.45
N THR A 254 32.48 17.75 -17.77
CA THR A 254 31.91 18.36 -16.56
C THR A 254 30.59 19.05 -16.89
N ARG A 255 30.56 19.81 -17.98
CA ARG A 255 29.34 20.49 -18.41
C ARG A 255 28.25 19.52 -18.86
N TYR A 256 28.61 18.40 -19.49
CA TYR A 256 27.66 17.34 -19.84
C TYR A 256 26.95 16.76 -18.61
N GLU A 257 27.71 16.44 -17.57
CA GLU A 257 27.19 15.93 -16.30
C GLU A 257 26.20 16.93 -15.66
N LEU A 258 26.66 18.18 -15.45
CA LEU A 258 25.85 19.24 -14.83
C LEU A 258 24.58 19.54 -15.62
N ALA A 259 24.62 19.40 -16.94
CA ALA A 259 23.48 19.64 -17.81
C ALA A 259 22.44 18.50 -17.77
N LEU A 260 22.89 17.24 -17.72
CA LEU A 260 21.98 16.09 -17.77
C LEU A 260 21.38 15.71 -16.42
N ALA A 261 22.07 15.94 -15.31
CA ALA A 261 21.55 15.55 -14.01
C ALA A 261 20.17 16.19 -13.69
N PRO A 262 19.96 17.50 -13.90
CA PRO A 262 18.63 18.09 -13.77
C PRO A 262 17.61 17.54 -14.77
N ALA A 263 18.05 17.06 -15.94
CA ALA A 263 17.18 16.41 -16.91
C ALA A 263 16.68 15.06 -16.38
N LEU A 264 17.58 14.25 -15.81
CA LEU A 264 17.27 12.95 -15.25
C LEU A 264 16.32 13.07 -14.05
N ALA A 265 16.56 14.04 -13.16
CA ALA A 265 15.71 14.28 -11.99
C ALA A 265 14.26 14.67 -12.34
N ARG A 266 14.01 15.17 -13.57
CA ARG A 266 12.68 15.58 -14.03
C ARG A 266 11.78 14.43 -14.48
N TYR A 267 12.31 13.23 -14.73
CA TYR A 267 11.47 12.07 -15.07
C TYR A 267 10.70 11.60 -13.84
N THR A 268 9.39 11.39 -13.99
CA THR A 268 8.52 10.84 -12.96
C THR A 268 8.22 9.36 -13.21
N ASP A 269 7.72 8.65 -12.20
CA ASP A 269 7.25 7.28 -12.41
C ASP A 269 6.12 7.19 -13.44
N GLU A 270 5.26 8.21 -13.53
CA GLU A 270 4.18 8.24 -14.53
C GLU A 270 4.71 8.33 -15.97
N ASP A 271 5.82 9.05 -16.17
CA ASP A 271 6.50 9.12 -17.46
C ASP A 271 6.97 7.74 -17.92
N LEU A 272 7.32 6.86 -16.99
CA LEU A 272 7.99 5.57 -17.24
C LEU A 272 7.17 4.35 -16.81
N ALA A 273 5.90 4.54 -16.45
CA ALA A 273 5.03 3.52 -15.87
C ALA A 273 4.78 2.31 -16.79
N GLU A 274 4.90 2.51 -18.10
CA GLU A 274 4.67 1.47 -19.12
C GLU A 274 5.98 1.14 -19.86
N PRO A 275 6.24 -0.15 -20.18
CA PRO A 275 7.39 -0.57 -20.98
C PRO A 275 7.57 0.23 -22.28
N SER A 276 6.46 0.57 -22.95
CA SER A 276 6.49 1.35 -24.19
C SER A 276 6.94 2.79 -23.95
N ARG A 277 6.46 3.44 -22.89
CA ARG A 277 6.87 4.81 -22.52
C ARG A 277 8.33 4.86 -22.11
N PHE A 278 8.80 3.87 -21.35
CA PHE A 278 10.21 3.74 -21.03
C PHE A 278 11.08 3.63 -22.30
N LEU A 279 10.67 2.81 -23.28
CA LEU A 279 11.37 2.68 -24.56
C LEU A 279 11.23 3.91 -25.48
N ASP A 280 10.21 4.75 -25.26
CA ASP A 280 9.99 6.02 -25.95
C ASP A 280 10.82 7.16 -25.37
N ALA A 281 11.28 7.02 -24.13
CA ALA A 281 12.19 7.96 -23.49
C ALA A 281 13.61 7.85 -24.08
N TRP A 282 13.74 8.28 -25.34
CA TRP A 282 14.94 8.17 -26.16
C TRP A 282 16.18 8.71 -25.45
N SER A 283 16.12 9.93 -24.96
CA SER A 283 17.23 10.59 -24.28
C SER A 283 17.59 9.83 -23.00
N LEU A 284 16.60 9.49 -22.16
CA LEU A 284 16.81 8.71 -20.93
C LEU A 284 17.50 7.37 -21.21
N VAL A 285 16.94 6.57 -22.12
CA VAL A 285 17.44 5.23 -22.43
C VAL A 285 18.86 5.28 -23.00
N HIS A 286 19.17 6.30 -23.81
CA HIS A 286 20.54 6.47 -24.30
C HIS A 286 21.50 6.92 -23.20
N VAL A 287 21.07 7.73 -22.22
CA VAL A 287 21.94 8.09 -21.09
C VAL A 287 22.22 6.87 -20.21
N LEU A 288 21.21 6.08 -19.86
CA LEU A 288 21.32 5.00 -18.87
C LEU A 288 21.86 3.68 -19.44
N TYR A 289 21.55 3.38 -20.71
CA TYR A 289 21.75 2.03 -21.27
C TYR A 289 22.48 2.03 -22.61
N TRP A 290 23.20 3.09 -23.00
CA TRP A 290 23.87 3.21 -24.31
C TRP A 290 24.55 1.92 -24.80
N GLY A 291 25.34 1.26 -23.95
CA GLY A 291 26.12 0.07 -24.31
C GLY A 291 25.36 -1.26 -24.25
N SER A 292 24.08 -1.26 -23.88
CA SER A 292 23.29 -2.49 -23.77
C SER A 292 22.92 -3.08 -25.13
N ASP A 293 23.17 -4.37 -25.29
CA ASP A 293 22.85 -5.24 -26.43
C ASP A 293 21.39 -5.74 -26.43
N VAL A 294 20.73 -5.73 -25.27
CA VAL A 294 19.28 -5.97 -25.09
C VAL A 294 18.44 -4.95 -25.89
N LEU A 295 18.99 -3.79 -26.24
CA LEU A 295 18.29 -2.73 -26.95
C LEU A 295 18.78 -2.58 -28.38
N ILE A 296 17.84 -2.66 -29.33
CA ILE A 296 18.07 -2.29 -30.71
C ILE A 296 17.60 -0.84 -30.90
N ARG A 297 18.54 0.01 -31.33
CA ARG A 297 18.31 1.44 -31.55
C ARG A 297 18.24 1.71 -33.04
N ASP A 298 17.11 2.20 -33.51
CA ASP A 298 16.92 2.56 -34.90
C ASP A 298 16.36 4.00 -35.05
N PRO A 299 16.44 4.62 -36.23
CA PRO A 299 15.93 5.98 -36.43
C PRO A 299 14.41 6.16 -36.23
N ARG A 300 13.66 5.06 -36.09
CA ARG A 300 12.22 5.01 -35.83
C ARG A 300 11.91 4.67 -34.36
N GLY A 301 12.91 4.40 -33.52
CA GLY A 301 12.71 4.20 -32.08
C GLY A 301 13.67 3.19 -31.47
N ILE A 302 13.40 2.84 -30.22
CA ILE A 302 14.12 1.80 -29.48
C ILE A 302 13.18 0.60 -29.34
N ARG A 303 13.72 -0.60 -29.50
CA ARG A 303 13.03 -1.89 -29.31
C ARG A 303 13.93 -2.87 -28.58
N ILE A 304 13.34 -3.90 -28.00
CA ILE A 304 14.07 -4.99 -27.35
C ILE A 304 14.63 -5.92 -28.43
N ALA A 305 15.83 -6.45 -28.20
CA ALA A 305 16.44 -7.47 -29.04
C ALA A 305 15.64 -8.77 -29.03
N SER A 306 15.73 -9.55 -30.11
CA SER A 306 15.01 -10.82 -30.19
C SER A 306 15.51 -11.79 -29.13
N GLY A 307 14.61 -12.38 -28.35
CA GLY A 307 14.94 -13.31 -27.27
C GLY A 307 15.34 -12.66 -25.95
N SER A 308 15.37 -11.32 -25.85
CA SER A 308 15.64 -10.59 -24.61
C SER A 308 14.37 -9.99 -24.01
N ALA A 309 14.46 -9.58 -22.75
CA ALA A 309 13.42 -8.89 -21.99
C ALA A 309 13.96 -7.60 -21.35
N LEU A 310 13.06 -6.69 -20.94
CA LEU A 310 13.47 -5.49 -20.20
C LEU A 310 14.13 -5.80 -18.85
N SER A 311 13.82 -6.95 -18.25
CA SER A 311 14.47 -7.45 -17.04
C SER A 311 15.96 -7.72 -17.22
N ASP A 312 16.40 -7.95 -18.46
CA ASP A 312 17.80 -8.28 -18.77
C ASP A 312 18.66 -7.01 -18.89
N LEU A 313 18.06 -5.82 -18.77
CA LEU A 313 18.79 -4.56 -18.84
C LEU A 313 19.72 -4.38 -17.64
N THR A 314 21.01 -4.28 -17.94
CA THR A 314 22.04 -3.79 -17.02
C THR A 314 22.40 -2.36 -17.39
N PHE A 315 22.59 -1.49 -16.39
CA PHE A 315 23.06 -0.13 -16.62
C PHE A 315 24.39 -0.14 -17.36
N SER A 316 24.45 0.65 -18.43
CA SER A 316 25.63 0.80 -19.29
C SER A 316 25.60 2.22 -19.86
N PRO A 317 25.89 3.23 -19.01
CA PRO A 317 25.60 4.60 -19.35
C PRO A 317 26.46 5.11 -20.50
N PHE A 318 25.91 6.05 -21.27
CA PHE A 318 26.72 6.77 -22.25
C PHE A 318 27.84 7.52 -21.50
N LYS A 319 29.08 7.30 -21.94
CA LYS A 319 30.27 7.92 -21.33
C LYS A 319 30.42 7.60 -19.84
N ALA A 320 30.43 6.30 -19.52
CA ALA A 320 30.61 5.78 -18.16
C ALA A 320 31.81 6.41 -17.42
N GLU A 321 32.89 6.76 -18.13
CA GLU A 321 34.08 7.40 -17.58
C GLU A 321 33.83 8.79 -16.97
N ILE A 322 32.77 9.48 -17.39
CA ILE A 322 32.33 10.75 -16.81
C ILE A 322 31.66 10.43 -15.47
N TRP A 323 30.59 9.63 -15.50
CA TRP A 323 29.77 9.26 -14.34
C TRP A 323 30.58 8.60 -13.21
N SER A 324 31.65 7.86 -13.54
CA SER A 324 32.54 7.25 -12.55
C SER A 324 33.34 8.27 -11.73
N ARG A 325 33.39 9.54 -12.13
CA ARG A 325 34.04 10.64 -11.40
C ARG A 325 33.04 11.61 -10.75
N SER A 326 31.77 11.46 -11.11
CA SER A 326 30.64 12.35 -10.79
C SER A 326 29.94 11.99 -9.47
N PHE A 327 30.68 11.93 -8.36
CA PHE A 327 30.08 11.50 -7.08
C PHE A 327 28.94 12.40 -6.62
N ASP A 328 29.18 13.72 -6.57
CA ASP A 328 28.22 14.68 -6.01
C ASP A 328 26.94 14.72 -6.84
N THR A 329 27.06 14.60 -8.17
CA THR A 329 25.90 14.44 -9.06
C THR A 329 25.16 13.11 -8.85
N ALA A 330 25.85 11.98 -8.69
CA ALA A 330 25.19 10.71 -8.41
C ALA A 330 24.44 10.76 -7.07
N LEU A 331 25.00 11.44 -6.08
CA LEU A 331 24.39 11.67 -4.77
C LEU A 331 23.12 12.53 -4.89
N ASP A 332 23.21 13.67 -5.56
CA ASP A 332 22.08 14.58 -5.76
C ASP A 332 20.96 13.92 -6.60
N LEU A 333 21.32 13.08 -7.58
CA LEU A 333 20.35 12.28 -8.34
C LEU A 333 19.66 11.24 -7.46
N ALA A 334 20.39 10.55 -6.58
CA ALA A 334 19.79 9.55 -5.69
C ALA A 334 18.77 10.17 -4.73
N GLU A 335 19.01 11.41 -4.28
CA GLU A 335 18.08 12.18 -3.44
C GLU A 335 16.88 12.73 -4.23
N SER A 336 17.12 13.33 -5.39
CA SER A 336 16.12 14.13 -6.11
C SER A 336 15.33 13.38 -7.20
N ALA A 337 15.72 12.16 -7.55
CA ALA A 337 15.06 11.38 -8.59
C ALA A 337 13.57 11.18 -8.30
N GLN A 338 12.72 11.54 -9.26
CA GLN A 338 11.27 11.36 -9.19
C GLN A 338 10.79 10.09 -9.91
N SER A 339 11.71 9.32 -10.49
CA SER A 339 11.41 8.04 -11.15
C SER A 339 12.34 6.94 -10.69
N ARG A 340 11.76 5.75 -10.53
CA ARG A 340 12.44 4.55 -10.07
C ARG A 340 13.63 4.15 -10.98
N PRO A 341 13.56 4.21 -12.33
CA PRO A 341 14.72 3.92 -13.18
C PRO A 341 15.90 4.86 -12.95
N VAL A 342 15.65 6.15 -12.70
CA VAL A 342 16.70 7.14 -12.42
C VAL A 342 17.26 6.94 -11.01
N ALA A 343 16.43 6.68 -10.01
CA ALA A 343 16.88 6.38 -8.65
C ALA A 343 17.78 5.13 -8.63
N ARG A 344 17.36 4.06 -9.32
CA ARG A 344 18.17 2.84 -9.48
C ARG A 344 19.48 3.09 -10.22
N PHE A 345 19.48 3.96 -11.23
CA PHE A 345 20.69 4.34 -11.93
C PHE A 345 21.66 5.08 -11.01
N ALA A 346 21.16 6.04 -10.23
CA ALA A 346 21.98 6.78 -9.27
C ALA A 346 22.58 5.85 -8.20
N VAL A 347 21.79 4.94 -7.63
CA VAL A 347 22.27 3.90 -6.71
C VAL A 347 23.33 3.01 -7.36
N HIS A 348 23.13 2.61 -8.63
CA HIS A 348 24.12 1.84 -9.37
C HIS A 348 25.45 2.61 -9.51
N LEU A 349 25.42 3.89 -9.85
CA LEU A 349 26.62 4.72 -9.92
C LEU A 349 27.33 4.79 -8.56
N LEU A 350 26.59 5.05 -7.49
CA LEU A 350 27.13 5.12 -6.13
C LEU A 350 27.78 3.80 -5.71
N ARG A 351 27.12 2.68 -6.01
CA ARG A 351 27.58 1.34 -5.66
C ARG A 351 28.80 0.92 -6.47
N GLU A 352 28.78 1.05 -7.78
CA GLU A 352 29.84 0.51 -8.66
C GLU A 352 31.07 1.42 -8.71
N HIS A 353 30.89 2.73 -8.73
CA HIS A 353 31.99 3.66 -8.97
C HIS A 353 32.43 4.44 -7.74
N HIS A 354 31.56 4.56 -6.73
CA HIS A 354 31.80 5.44 -5.60
C HIS A 354 31.73 4.77 -4.23
N ALA A 355 31.71 3.44 -4.17
CA ALA A 355 31.68 2.68 -2.91
C ALA A 355 32.74 3.16 -1.89
N PRO A 356 34.01 3.44 -2.26
CA PRO A 356 35.00 3.93 -1.29
C PRO A 356 34.65 5.28 -0.66
N ARG A 357 33.97 6.17 -1.40
CA ARG A 357 33.54 7.49 -0.89
C ARG A 357 32.26 7.39 -0.06
N MET A 358 31.37 6.43 -0.41
CA MET A 358 30.19 6.12 0.40
C MET A 358 30.54 5.72 1.84
N LYS A 359 31.66 5.00 2.04
CA LYS A 359 32.16 4.59 3.36
C LYS A 359 32.71 5.71 4.25
N ARG A 360 32.68 6.95 3.77
CA ARG A 360 33.21 8.12 4.48
C ARG A 360 32.18 9.24 4.55
N LEU A 361 30.91 8.93 4.31
CA LEU A 361 29.83 9.88 4.43
C LEU A 361 29.62 10.28 5.88
N SER A 362 29.24 11.53 6.11
CA SER A 362 28.68 11.97 7.39
C SER A 362 27.22 11.57 7.48
N PHE A 363 26.70 11.46 8.70
CA PHE A 363 25.29 11.16 8.89
C PHE A 363 24.38 12.23 8.26
N ALA A 364 24.80 13.49 8.24
CA ALA A 364 24.04 14.58 7.61
C ALA A 364 23.77 14.32 6.11
N ILE A 365 24.76 13.77 5.40
CA ILE A 365 24.60 13.41 3.98
C ILE A 365 23.78 12.12 3.85
N ALA A 366 24.07 11.10 4.68
CA ALA A 366 23.30 9.86 4.69
C ALA A 366 21.80 10.12 4.93
N LYS A 367 21.47 11.04 5.83
CA LYS A 367 20.09 11.43 6.15
C LYS A 367 19.32 11.94 4.92
N ARG A 368 19.98 12.67 4.01
CA ARG A 368 19.36 13.11 2.73
C ARG A 368 18.88 11.90 1.92
N LEU A 369 19.71 10.87 1.78
CA LEU A 369 19.36 9.66 1.04
C LEU A 369 18.35 8.77 1.76
N LEU A 370 18.39 8.73 3.10
CA LEU A 370 17.36 8.04 3.92
C LEU A 370 15.98 8.69 3.79
N GLY A 371 15.93 9.99 3.47
CA GLY A 371 14.71 10.74 3.17
C GLY A 371 14.30 10.72 1.70
N ALA A 372 15.02 10.01 0.82
CA ALA A 372 14.70 9.96 -0.60
C ALA A 372 13.33 9.31 -0.87
N ALA A 373 12.67 9.74 -1.96
CA ALA A 373 11.32 9.28 -2.30
C ALA A 373 11.25 7.77 -2.61
N HIS A 374 12.30 7.20 -3.20
CA HIS A 374 12.34 5.82 -3.66
C HIS A 374 12.92 4.87 -2.60
N GLU A 375 12.28 3.72 -2.42
CA GLU A 375 12.69 2.72 -1.44
C GLU A 375 14.07 2.15 -1.74
N GLU A 376 14.47 2.00 -3.01
CA GLU A 376 15.80 1.50 -3.37
C GLU A 376 16.94 2.38 -2.88
N THR A 377 16.78 3.69 -2.97
CA THR A 377 17.79 4.63 -2.44
C THR A 377 17.88 4.50 -0.92
N ARG A 378 16.74 4.43 -0.24
CA ARG A 378 16.68 4.29 1.22
C ARG A 378 17.29 2.97 1.69
N ALA A 379 16.93 1.86 1.04
CA ALA A 379 17.46 0.53 1.33
C ALA A 379 18.97 0.49 1.12
N TYR A 380 19.47 1.00 0.00
CA TYR A 380 20.91 1.10 -0.25
C TYR A 380 21.61 1.94 0.81
N MET A 381 21.06 3.09 1.21
CA MET A 381 21.69 3.91 2.25
C MET A 381 21.68 3.19 3.61
N VAL A 382 20.62 2.45 3.95
CA VAL A 382 20.60 1.62 5.17
C VAL A 382 21.69 0.54 5.15
N GLU A 383 21.96 -0.09 4.00
CA GLU A 383 23.09 -1.03 3.84
C GLU A 383 24.43 -0.35 4.13
N GLN A 384 24.59 0.92 3.73
CA GLN A 384 25.83 1.68 3.90
C GLN A 384 25.95 2.36 5.28
N LEU A 385 24.90 2.35 6.11
CA LEU A 385 24.89 3.08 7.38
C LEU A 385 26.03 2.66 8.31
N ASP A 386 26.43 1.40 8.37
CA ASP A 386 27.50 0.94 9.29
C ASP A 386 28.88 1.58 9.00
N ASP A 387 29.07 2.04 7.76
CA ASP A 387 30.29 2.73 7.32
C ASP A 387 30.17 4.27 7.41
N VAL A 388 29.02 4.80 7.84
CA VAL A 388 28.83 6.25 8.01
C VAL A 388 29.66 6.74 9.20
N SER A 389 30.49 7.75 8.94
CA SER A 389 31.22 8.45 10.00
C SER A 389 30.24 9.18 10.92
N ASP A 390 30.60 9.39 12.18
CA ASP A 390 29.81 10.16 13.16
C ASP A 390 28.47 9.58 13.65
N LEU A 391 28.14 8.32 13.35
CA LEU A 391 26.95 7.64 13.89
C LEU A 391 26.84 7.67 15.43
N ASP A 392 27.96 7.69 16.14
CA ASP A 392 28.02 7.81 17.60
C ASP A 392 27.49 9.16 18.13
N LYS A 393 27.53 10.20 17.29
CA LYS A 393 27.09 11.57 17.63
C LYS A 393 25.63 11.83 17.28
N VAL A 394 24.96 10.89 16.60
CA VAL A 394 23.58 11.05 16.16
C VAL A 394 22.63 11.17 17.38
N PRO A 395 21.75 12.18 17.42
CA PRO A 395 20.74 12.31 18.46
C PRO A 395 19.78 11.11 18.50
N VAL A 396 19.26 10.77 19.69
CA VAL A 396 18.29 9.68 19.84
C VAL A 396 17.03 9.93 19.01
N THR A 397 16.58 11.18 18.93
CA THR A 397 15.40 11.57 18.14
C THR A 397 15.54 11.22 16.65
N GLU A 398 16.75 11.34 16.11
CA GLU A 398 17.04 10.96 14.72
C GLU A 398 17.00 9.43 14.54
N TRP A 399 17.55 8.67 15.49
CA TRP A 399 17.44 7.21 15.46
C TRP A 399 16.00 6.70 15.55
N LEU A 400 15.19 7.33 16.39
CA LEU A 400 13.75 7.01 16.49
C LEU A 400 13.03 7.33 15.17
N SER A 401 13.35 8.47 14.54
CA SER A 401 12.83 8.82 13.20
C SER A 401 13.21 7.78 12.14
N LEU A 402 14.44 7.23 12.19
CA LEU A 402 14.84 6.13 11.28
C LEU A 402 14.06 4.84 11.51
N ILE A 403 13.72 4.53 12.76
CA ILE A 403 12.88 3.37 13.09
C ILE A 403 11.45 3.58 12.58
N ASP A 404 10.88 4.77 12.76
CA ASP A 404 9.52 5.08 12.33
C ASP A 404 9.38 5.09 10.79
N GLY A 405 10.42 5.53 10.08
CA GLY A 405 10.47 5.55 8.61
C GLY A 405 10.95 4.27 7.94
N GLY A 406 11.41 3.27 8.71
CA GLY A 406 12.01 2.04 8.21
C GLY A 406 10.99 1.05 7.62
N SER A 407 11.40 0.36 6.56
CA SER A 407 10.66 -0.78 5.98
C SER A 407 11.00 -2.10 6.70
N LEU A 408 10.18 -3.13 6.53
CA LEU A 408 10.43 -4.46 7.14
C LEU A 408 11.81 -5.04 6.78
N GLU A 409 12.32 -4.72 5.59
CA GLU A 409 13.63 -5.17 5.11
C GLU A 409 14.78 -4.40 5.74
N THR A 410 14.59 -3.11 6.03
CA THR A 410 15.66 -2.20 6.52
C THR A 410 15.73 -2.14 8.04
N LEU A 411 14.60 -2.37 8.73
CA LEU A 411 14.49 -2.28 10.19
C LEU A 411 15.50 -3.17 10.95
N PRO A 412 15.80 -4.42 10.56
CA PRO A 412 16.80 -5.22 11.27
C PRO A 412 18.19 -4.56 11.31
N THR A 413 18.61 -3.96 10.20
CA THR A 413 19.88 -3.24 10.11
C THR A 413 19.86 -1.96 10.96
N ILE A 414 18.78 -1.18 10.89
CA ILE A 414 18.61 0.03 11.69
C ILE A 414 18.63 -0.29 13.18
N VAL A 415 17.88 -1.32 13.62
CA VAL A 415 17.82 -1.78 15.03
C VAL A 415 19.19 -2.25 15.52
N ARG A 416 19.94 -3.00 14.69
CA ARG A 416 21.31 -3.43 15.02
C ARG A 416 22.22 -2.22 15.26
N LEU A 417 22.18 -1.22 14.38
CA LEU A 417 23.00 -0.02 14.51
C LEU A 417 22.55 0.86 15.68
N PHE A 418 21.24 1.00 15.88
CA PHE A 418 20.70 1.72 17.03
C PHE A 418 21.18 1.10 18.34
N ARG A 419 21.17 -0.23 18.45
CA ARG A 419 21.73 -0.96 19.60
C ARG A 419 23.23 -0.71 19.79
N LYS A 420 23.99 -0.64 18.70
CA LYS A 420 25.45 -0.41 18.73
C LYS A 420 25.81 1.01 19.19
N HIS A 421 25.04 2.03 18.79
CA HIS A 421 25.40 3.44 19.00
C HIS A 421 24.60 4.13 20.10
N VAL A 422 23.48 3.57 20.56
CA VAL A 422 22.62 4.18 21.58
C VAL A 422 22.48 3.27 22.78
N ALA A 423 22.98 3.75 23.92
CA ALA A 423 22.81 3.09 25.20
C ALA A 423 21.36 3.27 25.72
N PRO A 424 20.76 2.25 26.37
CA PRO A 424 19.38 2.31 26.87
C PRO A 424 19.12 3.48 27.83
N LYS A 425 20.15 3.87 28.58
CA LYS A 425 20.09 5.02 29.50
C LYS A 425 19.73 6.35 28.82
N ARG A 426 19.95 6.47 27.50
CA ARG A 426 19.64 7.67 26.71
C ARG A 426 18.15 7.80 26.35
N LEU A 427 17.36 6.74 26.50
CA LEU A 427 15.91 6.74 26.28
C LEU A 427 15.17 6.74 27.61
N SER A 428 14.06 7.46 27.72
CA SER A 428 13.12 7.30 28.83
C SER A 428 12.52 5.90 28.87
N LEU A 429 12.02 5.49 30.04
CA LEU A 429 11.30 4.21 30.18
C LEU A 429 10.08 4.15 29.23
N GLU A 430 9.41 5.27 29.05
CA GLU A 430 8.24 5.41 28.18
C GLU A 430 8.60 5.18 26.70
N GLU A 431 9.74 5.71 26.24
CA GLU A 431 10.23 5.44 24.88
C GLU A 431 10.60 3.96 24.71
N CYS A 432 11.24 3.33 25.70
CA CYS A 432 11.53 1.89 25.63
C CYS A 432 10.25 1.04 25.58
N VAL A 433 9.22 1.39 26.35
CA VAL A 433 7.90 0.73 26.28
C VAL A 433 7.27 0.95 24.91
N THR A 434 7.35 2.17 24.36
CA THR A 434 6.83 2.47 23.02
C THR A 434 7.49 1.62 21.96
N LEU A 435 8.82 1.47 22.00
CA LEU A 435 9.56 0.56 21.12
C LEU A 435 9.08 -0.89 21.27
N ALA A 436 8.88 -1.36 22.51
CA ALA A 436 8.42 -2.72 22.80
C ALA A 436 7.00 -3.02 22.27
N LEU A 437 6.18 -1.98 22.09
CA LEU A 437 4.83 -2.08 21.54
C LEU A 437 4.79 -2.02 20.00
N SER A 438 5.93 -1.82 19.34
CA SER A 438 6.02 -1.81 17.89
C SER A 438 5.46 -3.11 17.28
N PRO A 439 4.75 -3.06 16.14
CA PRO A 439 4.38 -4.26 15.40
C PRO A 439 5.58 -4.94 14.74
N ALA A 440 6.69 -4.22 14.54
CA ALA A 440 7.90 -4.78 13.94
C ALA A 440 8.72 -5.54 14.98
N GLY A 441 8.87 -6.87 14.78
CA GLY A 441 9.51 -7.76 15.75
C GLY A 441 10.88 -7.30 16.25
N ALA A 442 11.80 -6.93 15.34
CA ALA A 442 13.14 -6.46 15.72
C ALA A 442 13.12 -5.22 16.63
N VAL A 443 12.21 -4.28 16.38
CA VAL A 443 12.05 -3.06 17.18
C VAL A 443 11.45 -3.39 18.54
N ALA A 444 10.42 -4.24 18.56
CA ALA A 444 9.75 -4.66 19.76
C ALA A 444 10.68 -5.45 20.71
N GLU A 445 11.52 -6.33 20.16
CA GLU A 445 12.53 -7.08 20.92
C GLU A 445 13.58 -6.16 21.53
N LEU A 446 14.06 -5.16 20.77
CA LEU A 446 14.98 -4.14 21.30
C LEU A 446 14.33 -3.38 22.46
N GLY A 447 13.10 -2.89 22.26
CA GLY A 447 12.37 -2.15 23.27
C GLY A 447 12.20 -2.95 24.55
N LEU A 448 11.77 -4.21 24.47
CA LEU A 448 11.61 -5.07 25.64
C LEU A 448 12.96 -5.34 26.35
N ALA A 449 14.03 -5.60 25.59
CA ALA A 449 15.36 -5.79 26.18
C ALA A 449 15.81 -4.54 26.96
N TRP A 450 15.62 -3.35 26.40
CA TRP A 450 15.98 -2.09 27.05
C TRP A 450 15.07 -1.70 28.21
N VAL A 451 13.79 -2.09 28.16
CA VAL A 451 12.92 -2.02 29.33
C VAL A 451 13.51 -2.86 30.46
N LYS A 452 13.85 -4.14 30.22
CA LYS A 452 14.40 -5.04 31.24
C LYS A 452 15.70 -4.52 31.85
N GLU A 453 16.57 -3.91 31.05
CA GLU A 453 17.82 -3.34 31.54
C GLU A 453 17.61 -2.09 32.41
N ARG A 454 16.66 -1.22 32.03
CA ARG A 454 16.39 0.04 32.76
C ARG A 454 15.58 -0.17 34.03
N ALA A 455 14.64 -1.09 33.97
CA ALA A 455 13.75 -1.46 35.05
C ALA A 455 14.56 -2.26 36.10
N GLY A 456 15.35 -1.54 36.90
CA GLY A 456 16.15 -2.12 37.98
C GLY A 456 15.29 -2.74 39.08
N LYS A 457 15.93 -3.27 40.12
CA LYS A 457 15.22 -3.76 41.31
C LYS A 457 14.59 -2.59 42.07
N GLY A 458 13.28 -2.63 42.30
CA GLY A 458 12.56 -1.63 43.11
C GLY A 458 11.84 -0.54 42.31
N ILE A 459 11.11 -0.93 41.26
CA ILE A 459 10.32 -0.03 40.40
C ILE A 459 9.10 0.49 41.17
N GLY A 460 8.90 1.81 41.19
CA GLY A 460 7.75 2.42 41.85
C GLY A 460 6.41 2.07 41.19
N SER A 461 5.30 2.30 41.89
CA SER A 461 3.95 1.96 41.38
C SER A 461 3.62 2.65 40.05
N LEU A 462 4.01 3.91 39.84
CA LEU A 462 3.77 4.63 38.58
C LEU A 462 4.52 4.00 37.40
N GLU A 463 5.76 3.57 37.62
CA GLU A 463 6.56 2.94 36.58
C GLU A 463 6.04 1.53 36.26
N ARG A 464 5.61 0.76 37.28
CA ARG A 464 4.91 -0.51 37.04
C ARG A 464 3.65 -0.34 36.20
N GLN A 465 2.85 0.69 36.46
CA GLN A 465 1.68 0.99 35.62
C GLN A 465 2.05 1.24 34.15
N ARG A 466 3.18 1.91 33.88
CA ARG A 466 3.69 2.07 32.51
C ARG A 466 4.09 0.72 31.90
N LEU A 467 4.73 -0.15 32.68
CA LEU A 467 5.17 -1.47 32.24
C LEU A 467 4.01 -2.44 31.95
N LEU A 468 2.86 -2.29 32.62
CA LEU A 468 1.65 -3.08 32.32
C LEU A 468 1.17 -2.89 30.88
N ARG A 469 1.51 -1.77 30.22
CA ARG A 469 1.18 -1.57 28.80
C ARG A 469 1.82 -2.60 27.89
N LEU A 470 2.96 -3.19 28.28
CA LEU A 470 3.66 -4.22 27.52
C LEU A 470 2.79 -5.46 27.25
N LEU A 471 1.74 -5.68 28.04
CA LEU A 471 0.77 -6.74 27.83
C LEU A 471 -0.02 -6.57 26.52
N SER A 472 -0.05 -5.36 25.97
CA SER A 472 -0.63 -5.04 24.65
C SER A 472 0.38 -5.11 23.50
N ALA A 473 1.57 -5.72 23.70
CA ALA A 473 2.57 -5.82 22.64
C ALA A 473 2.03 -6.58 21.43
N ARG A 474 2.24 -6.02 20.23
CA ARG A 474 1.66 -6.54 18.98
C ARG A 474 2.47 -7.68 18.38
N ALA A 475 3.78 -7.72 18.63
CA ALA A 475 4.66 -8.79 18.17
C ALA A 475 4.51 -10.03 19.07
N PRO A 476 4.06 -11.20 18.57
CA PRO A 476 3.71 -12.35 19.41
C PRO A 476 4.85 -12.86 20.31
N LEU A 477 6.08 -12.91 19.78
CA LEU A 477 7.27 -13.34 20.56
C LEU A 477 7.57 -12.38 21.72
N VAL A 478 7.43 -11.07 21.47
CA VAL A 478 7.64 -10.03 22.47
C VAL A 478 6.51 -10.00 23.48
N ARG A 479 5.26 -10.18 23.05
CA ARG A 479 4.10 -10.22 23.93
C ARG A 479 4.21 -11.31 24.99
N LYS A 480 4.57 -12.52 24.58
CA LYS A 480 4.81 -13.62 25.53
C LYS A 480 5.94 -13.27 26.52
N ALA A 481 7.10 -12.84 26.01
CA ALA A 481 8.24 -12.49 26.85
C ALA A 481 7.99 -11.27 27.76
N ALA A 482 7.11 -10.35 27.35
CA ALA A 482 6.65 -9.22 28.12
C ALA A 482 5.70 -9.66 29.23
N ALA A 483 4.74 -10.53 28.94
CA ALA A 483 3.85 -11.09 29.95
C ALA A 483 4.64 -11.86 31.03
N ASP A 484 5.63 -12.65 30.62
CA ASP A 484 6.53 -13.36 31.54
C ASP A 484 7.29 -12.38 32.45
N TYR A 485 7.82 -11.32 31.86
CA TYR A 485 8.57 -10.29 32.58
C TYR A 485 7.71 -9.48 33.55
N VAL A 486 6.52 -9.06 33.12
CA VAL A 486 5.56 -8.35 33.98
C VAL A 486 5.13 -9.24 35.14
N ALA A 487 4.87 -10.52 34.90
CA ALA A 487 4.53 -11.46 35.97
C ALA A 487 5.68 -11.64 36.98
N GLU A 488 6.92 -11.71 36.50
CA GLU A 488 8.11 -11.74 37.37
C GLU A 488 8.25 -10.46 38.21
N LEU A 489 8.04 -9.28 37.61
CA LEU A 489 8.05 -8.01 38.35
C LEU A 489 6.98 -7.98 39.45
N LEU A 490 5.76 -8.41 39.12
CA LEU A 490 4.65 -8.43 40.08
C LEU A 490 4.85 -9.48 41.17
N SER A 491 5.55 -10.59 40.92
CA SER A 491 5.85 -11.58 41.95
C SER A 491 6.94 -11.09 42.92
N GLN A 492 7.95 -10.38 42.40
CA GLN A 492 9.07 -9.88 43.19
C GLN A 492 8.76 -8.62 43.98
N ALA A 493 7.80 -7.79 43.57
CA ALA A 493 7.45 -6.52 44.23
C ALA A 493 6.46 -6.75 45.39
N PRO A 494 6.84 -6.60 46.68
CA PRO A 494 5.94 -6.80 47.82
C PRO A 494 4.70 -5.89 47.81
N GLU A 495 4.86 -4.68 47.29
CA GLU A 495 3.85 -3.63 47.18
C GLU A 495 3.04 -3.68 45.87
N ALA A 496 3.22 -4.74 45.06
CA ALA A 496 2.39 -4.98 43.88
C ALA A 496 0.93 -5.19 44.30
N LYS A 497 0.03 -4.47 43.65
CA LYS A 497 -1.39 -4.46 44.00
C LYS A 497 -2.14 -5.57 43.26
N PRO A 498 -3.18 -6.17 43.85
CA PRO A 498 -4.00 -7.17 43.17
C PRO A 498 -4.62 -6.68 41.85
N GLU A 499 -4.91 -5.37 41.73
CA GLU A 499 -5.41 -4.73 40.52
C GLU A 499 -4.39 -4.74 39.37
N GLU A 500 -3.09 -4.83 39.64
CA GLU A 500 -2.08 -4.95 38.59
C GLU A 500 -2.10 -6.34 37.93
N VAL A 501 -2.49 -7.39 38.69
CA VAL A 501 -2.66 -8.75 38.15
C VAL A 501 -3.90 -8.85 37.27
N ARG A 502 -4.93 -8.04 37.53
CA ARG A 502 -6.12 -7.96 36.69
C ARG A 502 -5.77 -7.63 35.23
N GLU A 503 -4.80 -6.76 34.98
CA GLU A 503 -4.39 -6.40 33.61
C GLU A 503 -3.88 -7.61 32.80
N LEU A 504 -3.23 -8.59 33.46
CA LEU A 504 -2.85 -9.85 32.82
C LEU A 504 -4.06 -10.73 32.51
N LEU A 505 -5.03 -10.78 33.42
CA LEU A 505 -6.22 -11.62 33.32
C LEU A 505 -7.25 -11.07 32.32
N ASP A 506 -7.35 -9.75 32.18
CA ASP A 506 -8.27 -9.08 31.24
C ASP A 506 -7.61 -8.81 29.88
N ALA A 507 -6.36 -9.27 29.66
CA ALA A 507 -5.68 -9.13 28.39
C ALA A 507 -6.43 -9.84 27.25
N GLY A 508 -6.50 -9.19 26.08
CA GLY A 508 -7.19 -9.75 24.91
C GLY A 508 -6.57 -11.06 24.40
N ASP A 509 -5.27 -11.25 24.60
CA ASP A 509 -4.52 -12.40 24.13
C ASP A 509 -4.44 -13.55 25.15
N ALA A 510 -4.72 -14.77 24.68
CA ALA A 510 -4.84 -15.95 25.54
C ALA A 510 -3.51 -16.38 26.20
N ASP A 511 -2.38 -16.13 25.54
CA ASP A 511 -1.04 -16.41 26.08
C ASP A 511 -0.72 -15.50 27.29
N VAL A 512 -1.09 -14.22 27.21
CA VAL A 512 -0.95 -13.26 28.32
C VAL A 512 -1.82 -13.66 29.50
N ARG A 513 -3.09 -14.00 29.25
CA ARG A 513 -4.01 -14.47 30.31
C ARG A 513 -3.52 -15.77 30.95
N ALA A 514 -3.01 -16.70 30.15
CA ALA A 514 -2.44 -17.94 30.66
C ALA A 514 -1.30 -17.66 31.64
N ARG A 515 -0.40 -16.71 31.32
CA ARG A 515 0.67 -16.31 32.25
C ARG A 515 0.12 -15.65 33.51
N GLY A 516 -0.91 -14.80 33.39
CA GLY A 516 -1.62 -14.21 34.54
C GLY A 516 -2.21 -15.26 35.48
N MET A 517 -2.83 -16.31 34.92
CA MET A 517 -3.35 -17.42 35.72
C MET A 517 -2.24 -18.21 36.43
N SER A 518 -1.10 -18.45 35.78
CA SER A 518 0.07 -19.07 36.43
C SER A 518 0.64 -18.21 37.56
N LEU A 519 0.62 -16.88 37.42
CA LEU A 519 1.08 -15.97 38.48
C LEU A 519 0.23 -16.10 39.76
N LEU A 520 -1.08 -16.35 39.63
CA LEU A 520 -1.95 -16.60 40.79
C LEU A 520 -1.51 -17.85 41.56
N ASP A 521 -1.10 -18.89 40.84
CA ASP A 521 -0.63 -20.14 41.41
C ASP A 521 0.74 -19.98 42.10
N GLU A 522 1.60 -19.16 41.51
CA GLU A 522 2.95 -18.87 42.02
C GLU A 522 2.95 -17.98 43.27
N VAL A 523 2.02 -17.02 43.37
CA VAL A 523 2.05 -15.99 44.41
C VAL A 523 0.77 -16.02 45.26
N PRO A 524 0.80 -16.66 46.45
CA PRO A 524 -0.38 -16.87 47.29
C PRO A 524 -1.19 -15.62 47.65
N ARG A 525 -0.56 -14.44 47.71
CA ARG A 525 -1.28 -13.19 48.03
C ARG A 525 -2.27 -12.79 46.95
N PHE A 526 -1.99 -13.11 45.68
CA PHE A 526 -2.84 -12.76 44.56
C PHE A 526 -3.98 -13.76 44.40
N SER A 527 -3.71 -15.07 44.51
CA SER A 527 -4.77 -16.09 44.49
C SER A 527 -5.74 -16.00 45.67
N LYS A 528 -5.37 -15.31 46.75
CA LYS A 528 -6.21 -15.06 47.91
C LYS A 528 -6.94 -13.72 47.87
N SER A 529 -6.67 -12.86 46.90
CA SER A 529 -7.26 -11.51 46.85
C SER A 529 -8.72 -11.54 46.37
N PRO A 530 -9.68 -11.06 47.18
CA PRO A 530 -11.08 -10.94 46.77
C PRO A 530 -11.26 -9.99 45.58
N VAL A 531 -10.39 -8.98 45.45
CA VAL A 531 -10.41 -8.03 44.33
C VAL A 531 -10.12 -8.73 43.01
N VAL A 532 -9.12 -9.62 42.99
CA VAL A 532 -8.79 -10.43 41.81
C VAL A 532 -9.95 -11.35 41.46
N TRP A 533 -10.59 -11.97 42.46
CA TRP A 533 -11.72 -12.85 42.21
C TRP A 533 -12.93 -12.14 41.63
N ALA A 534 -13.26 -10.96 42.16
CA ALA A 534 -14.32 -10.13 41.60
C ALA A 534 -14.03 -9.80 40.12
N SER A 535 -12.79 -9.38 39.82
CA SER A 535 -12.35 -9.13 38.44
C SER A 535 -12.42 -10.38 37.56
N MET A 536 -11.96 -11.55 38.03
CA MET A 536 -12.04 -12.79 37.27
C MET A 536 -13.49 -13.22 37.00
N ALA A 537 -14.41 -12.95 37.92
CA ALA A 537 -15.84 -13.25 37.74
C ALA A 537 -16.48 -12.35 36.67
N GLU A 538 -16.05 -11.09 36.59
CA GLU A 538 -16.50 -10.10 35.60
C GLU A 538 -15.77 -10.19 34.25
N SER A 539 -14.62 -10.87 34.20
CA SER A 539 -13.80 -10.98 32.99
C SER A 539 -14.62 -11.55 31.82
N PRO A 540 -14.53 -11.01 30.59
CA PRO A 540 -15.26 -11.52 29.44
C PRO A 540 -14.74 -12.89 28.97
N HIS A 541 -13.54 -13.29 29.41
CA HIS A 541 -12.84 -14.48 28.93
C HIS A 541 -13.22 -15.75 29.72
N ASN A 542 -13.57 -16.82 28.98
CA ASN A 542 -14.04 -18.08 29.58
C ASN A 542 -12.96 -18.79 30.41
N ASP A 543 -11.73 -18.82 29.90
CA ASP A 543 -10.57 -19.46 30.55
C ASP A 543 -10.31 -18.88 31.95
N VAL A 544 -10.39 -17.55 32.10
CA VAL A 544 -10.24 -16.86 33.38
C VAL A 544 -11.36 -17.23 34.35
N ARG A 545 -12.63 -17.16 33.90
CA ARG A 545 -13.77 -17.56 34.74
C ARG A 545 -13.69 -19.03 35.16
N GLU A 546 -13.30 -19.91 34.24
CA GLU A 546 -13.12 -21.33 34.53
C GLU A 546 -12.02 -21.59 35.57
N LYS A 547 -10.90 -20.83 35.52
CA LYS A 547 -9.84 -20.88 36.54
C LYS A 547 -10.37 -20.46 37.90
N LEU A 548 -11.08 -19.32 38.00
CA LEU A 548 -11.68 -18.86 39.27
C LEU A 548 -12.61 -19.93 39.86
N VAL A 549 -13.51 -20.44 39.03
CA VAL A 549 -14.47 -21.47 39.45
C VAL A 549 -13.74 -22.71 39.93
N GLY A 550 -12.67 -23.15 39.24
CA GLY A 550 -11.80 -24.24 39.67
C GLY A 550 -11.16 -24.02 41.04
N GLU A 551 -10.63 -22.82 41.30
CA GLU A 551 -10.04 -22.46 42.59
C GLU A 551 -11.06 -22.44 43.73
N LEU A 552 -12.24 -21.86 43.48
CA LEU A 552 -13.31 -21.82 44.48
C LEU A 552 -13.85 -23.23 44.77
N PHE A 553 -13.91 -24.10 43.75
CA PHE A 553 -14.23 -25.51 43.95
C PHE A 553 -13.20 -26.23 44.82
N ALA A 554 -11.92 -26.10 44.49
CA ALA A 554 -10.85 -26.75 45.25
C ALA A 554 -10.87 -26.34 46.73
N ARG A 555 -11.17 -25.06 47.02
CA ARG A 555 -11.31 -24.54 48.39
C ARG A 555 -12.57 -25.03 49.09
N ALA A 556 -13.70 -25.10 48.38
CA ALA A 556 -14.96 -25.58 48.95
C ALA A 556 -14.86 -27.05 49.39
N THR A 557 -14.00 -27.83 48.75
CA THR A 557 -13.76 -29.25 49.08
C THR A 557 -12.66 -29.48 50.14
N GLN A 558 -11.97 -28.44 50.61
CA GLN A 558 -10.98 -28.60 51.70
C GLN A 558 -11.70 -28.69 53.06
N ILE A 559 -11.36 -29.71 53.86
CA ILE A 559 -11.90 -29.94 55.21
C ILE A 559 -10.74 -29.98 56.22
N PRO A 560 -10.77 -29.16 57.30
CA PRO A 560 -11.75 -28.12 57.59
C PRO A 560 -11.66 -26.97 56.59
N ARG A 561 -12.80 -26.33 56.29
CA ARG A 561 -12.85 -25.23 55.31
C ARG A 561 -11.86 -24.13 55.73
N PRO A 562 -10.93 -23.72 54.86
CA PRO A 562 -9.95 -22.71 55.22
C PRO A 562 -10.66 -21.41 55.57
N VAL A 563 -10.58 -21.01 56.85
CA VAL A 563 -11.05 -19.71 57.31
C VAL A 563 -10.02 -18.69 56.84
N HIS A 564 -10.39 -17.85 55.88
CA HIS A 564 -9.52 -16.76 55.46
C HIS A 564 -9.52 -15.68 56.56
N PRO A 565 -8.36 -15.27 57.09
CA PRO A 565 -8.31 -14.25 58.14
C PRO A 565 -8.87 -12.90 57.68
N ASP A 566 -8.57 -12.50 56.43
CA ASP A 566 -8.98 -11.19 55.87
C ASP A 566 -9.90 -11.28 54.63
N GLY A 567 -10.53 -12.44 54.39
CA GLY A 567 -11.23 -12.74 53.14
C GLY A 567 -12.68 -13.07 53.42
N PRO A 568 -13.58 -12.91 52.43
CA PRO A 568 -14.98 -13.28 52.62
C PRO A 568 -15.02 -14.76 53.00
N LYS A 569 -15.64 -15.07 54.15
CA LYS A 569 -16.02 -16.44 54.44
C LYS A 569 -16.89 -16.89 53.27
N LEU A 570 -16.46 -17.94 52.56
CA LEU A 570 -17.34 -18.68 51.66
C LEU A 570 -18.35 -19.40 52.55
N ASP A 571 -19.32 -18.62 53.03
CA ASP A 571 -20.46 -19.14 53.73
C ASP A 571 -21.29 -20.02 52.77
N GLU A 572 -22.21 -20.76 53.35
CA GLU A 572 -22.96 -21.76 52.61
C GLU A 572 -23.83 -21.13 51.51
N GLY A 573 -24.29 -19.89 51.73
CA GLY A 573 -25.02 -19.10 50.75
C GLY A 573 -24.16 -18.60 49.59
N ALA A 574 -22.92 -18.21 49.84
CA ALA A 574 -21.96 -17.78 48.82
C ALA A 574 -21.59 -18.94 47.89
N LEU A 575 -21.43 -20.14 48.45
CA LEU A 575 -21.17 -21.36 47.69
C LEU A 575 -22.37 -21.73 46.79
N ALA A 576 -23.60 -21.67 47.33
CA ALA A 576 -24.81 -21.88 46.54
C ALA A 576 -24.98 -20.85 45.41
N ARG A 577 -24.63 -19.57 45.65
CA ARG A 577 -24.63 -18.52 44.62
C ARG A 577 -23.58 -18.78 43.54
N LEU A 578 -22.36 -19.14 43.90
CA LEU A 578 -21.30 -19.49 42.94
C LEU A 578 -21.73 -20.61 42.00
N TRP A 579 -22.30 -21.66 42.59
CA TRP A 579 -22.84 -22.79 41.86
C TRP A 579 -23.97 -22.42 40.91
N SER A 580 -24.91 -21.60 41.39
CA SER A 580 -26.01 -21.06 40.59
C SER A 580 -25.48 -20.28 39.38
N THR A 581 -24.56 -19.34 39.60
CA THR A 581 -23.93 -18.56 38.53
C THR A 581 -23.18 -19.45 37.54
N THR A 582 -22.49 -20.50 38.02
CA THR A 582 -21.78 -21.46 37.16
C THR A 582 -22.74 -22.24 36.27
N LEU A 583 -23.85 -22.74 36.82
CA LEU A 583 -24.87 -23.48 36.06
C LEU A 583 -25.61 -22.59 35.06
N LEU A 584 -25.96 -21.37 35.49
CA LEU A 584 -26.70 -20.39 34.69
C LEU A 584 -25.83 -19.67 33.65
N SER A 585 -24.50 -19.82 33.71
CA SER A 585 -23.61 -19.21 32.72
C SER A 585 -23.99 -19.63 31.30
N ILE A 586 -24.22 -18.63 30.45
CA ILE A 586 -24.67 -18.79 29.06
C ILE A 586 -23.56 -19.28 28.13
N HIS A 587 -22.30 -19.09 28.52
CA HIS A 587 -21.14 -19.50 27.74
C HIS A 587 -21.08 -21.04 27.67
N ARG A 588 -21.02 -21.55 26.44
CA ARG A 588 -21.39 -22.94 26.10
C ARG A 588 -20.40 -23.97 26.69
N GLY A 589 -20.93 -25.04 27.29
CA GLY A 589 -20.22 -26.32 27.44
C GLY A 589 -18.92 -26.33 28.26
N GLY A 590 -18.69 -25.30 29.08
CA GLY A 590 -17.46 -25.18 29.88
C GLY A 590 -17.26 -26.36 30.83
N ARG A 591 -16.00 -26.75 31.07
CA ARG A 591 -15.63 -27.86 31.97
C ARG A 591 -16.03 -27.59 33.43
N ALA A 592 -16.36 -26.33 33.74
CA ALA A 592 -16.81 -25.88 35.05
C ALA A 592 -18.19 -26.44 35.44
N LYS A 593 -19.16 -26.59 34.53
CA LYS A 593 -20.51 -27.07 34.89
C LYS A 593 -20.51 -28.52 35.38
N PRO A 594 -19.86 -29.49 34.69
CA PRO A 594 -19.74 -30.84 35.22
C PRO A 594 -19.02 -30.90 36.57
N LYS A 595 -17.97 -30.11 36.77
CA LYS A 595 -17.27 -30.01 38.07
C LYS A 595 -18.19 -29.47 39.16
N ALA A 596 -19.04 -28.49 38.84
CA ALA A 596 -20.03 -27.96 39.76
C ALA A 596 -21.05 -29.00 40.20
N LEU A 597 -21.59 -29.74 39.25
CA LEU A 597 -22.55 -30.81 39.52
C LEU A 597 -21.92 -31.92 40.37
N LEU A 598 -20.65 -32.26 40.11
CA LEU A 598 -19.90 -33.24 40.90
C LEU A 598 -19.69 -32.76 42.34
N ALA A 599 -19.31 -31.50 42.53
CA ALA A 599 -19.11 -30.92 43.86
C ALA A 599 -20.42 -30.76 44.64
N MET A 600 -21.54 -30.43 43.97
CA MET A 600 -22.88 -30.47 44.57
C MET A 600 -23.22 -31.87 45.05
N ALA A 601 -23.00 -32.89 44.21
CA ALA A 601 -23.25 -34.27 44.60
C ALA A 601 -22.39 -34.68 45.81
N GLN A 602 -21.10 -34.35 45.79
CA GLN A 602 -20.20 -34.62 46.91
C GLN A 602 -20.67 -33.92 48.19
N THR A 603 -21.10 -32.65 48.09
CA THR A 603 -21.63 -31.91 49.24
C THR A 603 -22.91 -32.54 49.79
N LEU A 604 -23.79 -33.04 48.92
CA LEU A 604 -25.01 -33.75 49.34
C LEU A 604 -24.69 -35.08 50.05
N VAL A 605 -23.65 -35.77 49.60
CA VAL A 605 -23.16 -37.00 50.24
C VAL A 605 -22.60 -36.70 51.64
N GLU A 606 -21.76 -35.68 51.76
CA GLU A 606 -21.08 -35.31 53.00
C GLU A 606 -22.00 -34.58 54.00
N HIS A 607 -22.99 -33.83 53.49
CA HIS A 607 -23.89 -33.01 54.28
C HIS A 607 -25.35 -33.16 53.80
N PRO A 608 -26.00 -34.31 54.07
CA PRO A 608 -27.38 -34.57 53.63
C PRO A 608 -28.41 -33.53 54.07
N ALA A 609 -28.21 -32.90 55.22
CA ALA A 609 -29.09 -31.85 55.73
C ALA A 609 -29.22 -30.64 54.78
N ARG A 610 -28.28 -30.47 53.85
CA ARG A 610 -28.28 -29.39 52.84
C ARG A 610 -29.07 -29.74 51.58
N ALA A 611 -29.75 -30.88 51.55
CA ALA A 611 -30.46 -31.34 50.37
C ALA A 611 -31.53 -30.34 49.87
N GLU A 612 -32.23 -29.69 50.80
CA GLU A 612 -33.25 -28.69 50.47
C GLU A 612 -32.68 -27.46 49.75
N ASP A 613 -31.43 -27.07 50.01
CA ASP A 613 -30.80 -25.90 49.38
C ASP A 613 -30.15 -26.24 48.03
N ILE A 614 -29.58 -27.44 47.89
CA ILE A 614 -28.74 -27.82 46.75
C ILE A 614 -29.56 -28.49 45.63
N VAL A 615 -30.55 -29.32 45.98
CA VAL A 615 -31.37 -30.03 44.98
C VAL A 615 -32.08 -29.07 44.01
N PRO A 616 -32.63 -27.90 44.43
CA PRO A 616 -33.20 -26.93 43.49
C PRO A 616 -32.22 -26.46 42.40
N LEU A 617 -30.91 -26.44 42.68
CA LEU A 617 -29.88 -26.09 41.70
C LEU A 617 -29.63 -27.22 40.71
N LEU A 618 -29.59 -28.47 41.18
CA LEU A 618 -29.48 -29.67 40.31
C LEU A 618 -30.67 -29.77 39.33
N ARG A 619 -31.87 -29.38 39.78
CA ARG A 619 -33.07 -29.31 38.93
C ARG A 619 -32.90 -28.41 37.72
N ILE A 620 -32.26 -27.25 37.89
CA ILE A 620 -31.99 -26.33 36.76
C ILE A 620 -31.13 -27.04 35.70
N ALA A 621 -30.11 -27.78 36.12
CA ALA A 621 -29.21 -28.48 35.21
C ALA A 621 -29.85 -29.72 34.55
N LEU A 622 -30.68 -30.48 35.26
CA LEU A 622 -31.46 -31.60 34.70
C LEU A 622 -32.42 -31.14 33.60
N ARG A 623 -33.03 -29.97 33.79
CA ARG A 623 -33.92 -29.36 32.79
C ARG A 623 -33.16 -28.62 31.69
N SER A 624 -31.83 -28.67 31.67
CA SER A 624 -31.06 -28.14 30.55
C SER A 624 -31.46 -28.84 29.25
N VAL A 625 -31.65 -28.06 28.20
CA VAL A 625 -31.90 -28.55 26.84
C VAL A 625 -30.65 -29.22 26.24
N ARG A 626 -29.48 -29.07 26.88
CA ARG A 626 -28.22 -29.65 26.42
C ARG A 626 -28.01 -31.04 27.00
N PRO A 627 -27.84 -32.07 26.16
CA PRO A 627 -27.69 -33.45 26.64
C PRO A 627 -26.49 -33.67 27.56
N SER A 628 -25.35 -33.00 27.32
CA SER A 628 -24.14 -33.15 28.15
C SER A 628 -24.33 -32.64 29.58
N GLU A 629 -24.95 -31.47 29.73
CA GLU A 629 -25.28 -30.89 31.04
C GLU A 629 -26.30 -31.76 31.77
N ARG A 630 -27.37 -32.21 31.07
CA ARG A 630 -28.38 -33.10 31.64
C ARG A 630 -27.81 -34.44 32.13
N ARG A 631 -26.95 -35.08 31.33
CA ARG A 631 -26.31 -36.36 31.72
C ARG A 631 -25.40 -36.19 32.94
N ALA A 632 -24.61 -35.11 32.99
CA ALA A 632 -23.79 -34.82 34.16
C ALA A 632 -24.65 -34.58 35.41
N ALA A 633 -25.78 -33.88 35.26
CA ALA A 633 -26.71 -33.63 36.35
C ALA A 633 -27.40 -34.90 36.83
N LEU A 634 -27.80 -35.78 35.90
CA LEU A 634 -28.36 -37.09 36.24
C LEU A 634 -27.35 -37.95 37.01
N GLY A 635 -26.09 -38.01 36.55
CA GLY A 635 -25.03 -38.73 37.26
C GLY A 635 -24.76 -38.17 38.67
N ALA A 636 -24.81 -36.85 38.83
CA ALA A 636 -24.69 -36.19 40.13
C ALA A 636 -25.86 -36.55 41.07
N VAL A 637 -27.09 -36.54 40.56
CA VAL A 637 -28.30 -36.90 41.31
C VAL A 637 -28.31 -38.37 41.71
N THR A 638 -27.99 -39.28 40.80
CA THR A 638 -27.94 -40.72 41.10
C THR A 638 -26.92 -41.01 42.20
N ARG A 639 -25.72 -40.42 42.11
CA ARG A 639 -24.68 -40.58 43.14
C ARG A 639 -25.15 -40.09 44.52
N ALA A 640 -25.77 -38.92 44.57
CA ALA A 640 -26.24 -38.34 45.83
C ALA A 640 -27.44 -39.12 46.42
N ALA A 641 -28.37 -39.58 45.59
CA ALA A 641 -29.53 -40.38 45.99
C ALA A 641 -29.19 -41.79 46.53
N GLN A 642 -28.07 -42.34 46.08
CA GLN A 642 -27.55 -43.62 46.56
C GLN A 642 -26.88 -43.48 47.94
N ALA A 643 -26.31 -42.32 48.26
CA ALA A 643 -25.54 -42.15 49.48
C ALA A 643 -26.37 -41.73 50.71
N SER A 644 -27.58 -41.18 50.53
CA SER A 644 -28.39 -40.71 51.66
C SER A 644 -29.91 -40.77 51.39
N ALA A 645 -30.66 -41.32 52.35
CA ALA A 645 -32.12 -41.34 52.34
C ALA A 645 -32.73 -39.94 52.44
N ASP A 646 -32.12 -39.04 53.20
CA ASP A 646 -32.57 -37.64 53.33
C ASP A 646 -32.45 -36.90 51.99
N VAL A 647 -31.35 -37.12 51.28
CA VAL A 647 -31.16 -36.57 49.93
C VAL A 647 -32.19 -37.15 48.97
N ARG A 648 -32.49 -38.45 49.05
CA ARG A 648 -33.54 -39.09 48.24
C ARG A 648 -34.92 -38.48 48.51
N ALA A 649 -35.27 -38.24 49.76
CA ALA A 649 -36.53 -37.59 50.13
C ALA A 649 -36.62 -36.16 49.56
N ALA A 650 -35.54 -35.37 49.65
CA ALA A 650 -35.48 -34.04 49.06
C ALA A 650 -35.58 -34.08 47.52
N LEU A 651 -34.92 -35.04 46.86
CA LEU A 651 -35.03 -35.25 45.42
C LEU A 651 -36.46 -35.55 44.99
N SER A 652 -37.17 -36.45 45.68
CA SER A 652 -38.58 -36.75 45.37
C SER A 652 -39.49 -35.54 45.53
N ARG A 653 -39.20 -34.63 46.48
CA ARG A 653 -39.96 -33.38 46.66
C ARG A 653 -39.71 -32.37 45.54
N HIS A 654 -38.45 -32.15 45.17
CA HIS A 654 -38.07 -31.08 44.23
C HIS A 654 -38.06 -31.50 42.76
N LEU A 655 -37.93 -32.81 42.49
CA LEU A 655 -37.83 -33.45 41.18
C LEU A 655 -38.81 -34.64 41.08
N PRO A 656 -40.12 -34.42 41.24
CA PRO A 656 -41.12 -35.49 41.18
C PRO A 656 -41.17 -36.20 39.82
N GLU A 657 -40.61 -35.58 38.77
CA GLU A 657 -40.46 -36.20 37.45
C GLU A 657 -39.40 -37.31 37.36
N LEU A 658 -38.51 -37.43 38.35
CA LEU A 658 -37.50 -38.47 38.39
C LEU A 658 -37.98 -39.63 39.27
N ASP A 659 -38.36 -40.74 38.63
CA ASP A 659 -38.54 -42.01 39.34
C ASP A 659 -37.16 -42.60 39.66
N LEU A 660 -36.76 -42.50 40.93
CA LEU A 660 -35.48 -43.03 41.41
C LEU A 660 -35.55 -44.53 41.75
N GLY A 661 -36.74 -45.14 41.63
CA GLY A 661 -37.00 -46.51 42.05
C GLY A 661 -36.86 -46.73 43.56
N SER A 662 -37.50 -47.78 44.08
CA SER A 662 -37.19 -48.29 45.41
C SER A 662 -35.85 -49.04 45.35
N ILE A 663 -34.74 -48.32 45.53
CA ILE A 663 -33.45 -48.97 45.77
C ILE A 663 -33.49 -49.49 47.21
N ASP A 664 -33.70 -50.79 47.38
CA ASP A 664 -33.56 -51.49 48.66
C ASP A 664 -32.15 -51.21 49.20
N THR A 665 -32.10 -50.47 50.31
CA THR A 665 -30.86 -50.03 50.96
C THR A 665 -30.03 -51.17 51.57
N GLU A 666 -30.47 -52.42 51.46
CA GLU A 666 -29.79 -53.60 52.01
C GLU A 666 -28.56 -54.07 51.19
N VAL A 667 -28.30 -53.53 50.00
CA VAL A 667 -27.24 -54.07 49.10
C VAL A 667 -25.97 -53.19 49.03
N VAL A 668 -25.88 -52.06 49.76
CA VAL A 668 -24.71 -51.13 49.65
C VAL A 668 -24.09 -50.74 51.01
N ALA A 669 -24.34 -51.51 52.07
CA ALA A 669 -23.44 -51.54 53.23
C ALA A 669 -22.37 -52.62 52.99
#